data_AF-A0A1X9SYY9-F1
#
_entry.id   AF-A0A1X9SYY9-F1
#
_cell.length_a   1.000
_cell.length_b   1.000
_cell.length_c   1.000
_cell.angle_alpha   90.00
_cell.angle_beta   90.00
_cell.angle_gamma   90.00
#
_symmetry.space_group_name_H-M   'P 1'
#
loop_
_entity.id
_entity.type
_entity.pdbx_description
1 polymer ?
#
loop_
_entity_poly.entity_id
_entity_poly.type
_entity_poly.pdbx_seq_one_letter_code
_entity_poly.pdbx_strand_id
1 'polypeptide(L)'
;MKLSLIASSAIISLGLVSNANAKYIYPNQGDLEDYFDVRIANDTASMTIKDTYTNEALNIQSNVNDFVVDKINKENTFTYINVGTHSLDIENIRDSELADTASRMYNANLSASNVNLKDMSLEYYKNANSINANVKISNDPQSNTSNSSILVISSLSNDSSNASLNIAGALEASKTKFEGAATNGNLNFNVGNKANITDSRFLVLNRDLGNLALNKFTFMSAENFNEDITTKNTAGASFFKRIDEVFSKELADKFSSITNGSYLTRMDLKDLVEYKLSVEKDGNKEYLIISGGPTSKINSIKAILETEKEYLNAVIKDYDLEENAKFNPVMKDSLENLKTQIANKDNLISKINSSGGDESKLSTQEKMEAIGIEITQTSKFIFEKVSSLQTRQANGYKLLLTTGVVGGANNTKKISNSMQTSGNIDESKNIFDSLVASNIDPSIGVKAITDENFFKNVRDSSKGNINILNTGSSINSAINISNDMSINKRVASINNPYNSVKFANILKSTLLANSANVASDAIYDYYGVSSYDNSVWANTFGGVNIIDGNSGGLYGISVGADRQFNDNLLLGVYATYANSNIKDKLNEQEVNNYQIGIYSSYRFDSYEINSKLYGQIGDTKQDISLAGNVNSSNFNRKFAGFSSNIGKIFSVSNDLFLKPFVGANYYYSYTPNYTESGALSRKVRSNTNNSVSLELGLESRKYFSQDSYLFIAPKIEQYIINNGDDYIANFMGSNTAFSIKGDDKKKTYGQLIIGGNVALNDRLSLDAGVGAKQILAGKVDSKNETYLSGNIEVKYKF
;
A
#
# COMPACT_ATOMS: atom_id res chain seq x y z
N MET A 1 25.23 70.64 48.08
CA MET A 1 23.85 71.20 48.09
C MET A 1 23.45 71.45 46.63
N LYS A 2 22.32 70.83 46.21
CA LYS A 2 21.46 71.11 45.03
C LYS A 2 21.96 70.88 43.58
N LEU A 3 21.62 69.68 43.08
CA LEU A 3 20.65 69.34 42.02
C LEU A 3 20.62 70.06 40.63
N SER A 4 20.64 69.17 39.61
CA SER A 4 19.77 69.08 38.40
C SER A 4 20.03 70.03 37.22
N LEU A 5 19.82 69.68 35.94
CA LEU A 5 18.76 68.86 35.34
C LEU A 5 19.15 68.49 33.87
N ILE A 6 18.98 67.21 33.49
CA ILE A 6 18.55 66.65 32.19
C ILE A 6 19.05 67.29 30.86
N ALA A 7 19.84 66.53 30.11
CA ALA A 7 19.86 66.55 28.64
C ALA A 7 20.07 65.14 28.09
N SER A 8 18.97 64.42 27.91
CA SER A 8 18.89 63.11 27.26
C SER A 8 17.77 63.18 26.24
N SER A 9 18.14 63.23 24.96
CA SER A 9 17.38 62.79 23.76
C SER A 9 17.84 63.58 22.54
N ALA A 10 18.19 62.85 21.48
CA ALA A 10 18.05 63.20 20.06
C ALA A 10 19.26 62.71 19.22
N ILE A 11 18.95 61.76 18.33
CA ILE A 11 19.57 61.51 17.04
C ILE A 11 20.89 60.72 17.08
N ILE A 12 20.74 59.39 17.12
CA ILE A 12 21.59 58.51 16.30
C ILE A 12 20.63 57.73 15.40
N SER A 13 20.32 58.32 14.26
CA SER A 13 19.67 57.68 13.13
C SER A 13 20.59 57.88 11.91
N LEU A 14 20.46 56.94 10.96
CA LEU A 14 20.89 57.07 9.56
C LEU A 14 22.32 56.61 9.23
N GLY A 15 22.48 55.28 9.16
CA GLY A 15 23.16 54.64 8.03
C GLY A 15 22.19 54.45 6.86
N LEU A 16 21.52 55.52 6.42
CA LEU A 16 20.80 55.58 5.15
C LEU A 16 21.66 56.45 4.23
N VAL A 17 22.14 55.86 3.14
CA VAL A 17 22.55 56.67 1.99
C VAL A 17 21.27 57.40 1.56
N SER A 18 21.22 58.71 1.76
CA SER A 18 20.12 59.55 1.33
C SER A 18 20.06 59.57 -0.19
N ASN A 19 19.37 58.59 -0.79
CA ASN A 19 18.85 58.72 -2.13
C ASN A 19 17.75 59.78 -2.06
N ALA A 20 18.02 60.98 -2.57
CA ALA A 20 17.12 62.14 -2.54
C ALA A 20 15.77 61.95 -3.28
N ASN A 21 15.50 60.75 -3.84
CA ASN A 21 14.32 60.41 -4.64
C ASN A 21 13.62 59.11 -4.18
N ALA A 22 13.75 58.69 -2.92
CA ALA A 22 13.03 57.50 -2.44
C ALA A 22 11.59 57.84 -2.03
N LYS A 23 10.61 57.06 -2.50
CA LYS A 23 9.20 57.17 -2.05
C LYS A 23 8.99 56.41 -0.74
N TYR A 24 8.07 56.92 0.07
CA TYR A 24 7.67 56.33 1.34
C TYR A 24 6.18 56.06 1.33
N ILE A 25 5.78 54.86 1.75
CA ILE A 25 4.39 54.49 1.99
C ILE A 25 4.23 53.90 3.39
N TYR A 26 3.05 54.11 3.97
CA TYR A 26 2.74 53.77 5.35
C TYR A 26 1.43 52.97 5.42
N PRO A 27 1.42 51.74 4.90
CA PRO A 27 0.18 50.96 4.87
C PRO A 27 -0.26 50.56 6.29
N ASN A 28 -1.56 50.63 6.53
CA ASN A 28 -2.28 50.15 7.71
C ASN A 28 -3.26 49.05 7.31
N GLN A 29 -3.72 48.27 8.29
CA GLN A 29 -4.77 47.31 8.03
C GLN A 29 -6.04 48.03 7.53
N GLY A 30 -6.51 47.67 6.33
CA GLY A 30 -7.70 48.24 5.70
C GLY A 30 -7.45 49.32 4.64
N ASP A 31 -6.22 49.82 4.47
CA ASP A 31 -5.87 50.83 3.46
C ASP A 31 -4.96 50.31 2.33
N LEU A 32 -4.73 48.99 2.27
CA LEU A 32 -3.85 48.36 1.27
C LEU A 32 -4.23 48.73 -0.18
N GLU A 33 -5.51 48.95 -0.47
CA GLU A 33 -6.00 49.36 -1.79
C GLU A 33 -5.57 50.78 -2.20
N ASP A 34 -5.09 51.61 -1.26
CA ASP A 34 -4.52 52.93 -1.57
C ASP A 34 -3.16 52.79 -2.24
N TYR A 35 -2.42 51.72 -1.95
CA TYR A 35 -1.06 51.48 -2.42
C TYR A 35 -0.96 50.38 -3.47
N PHE A 36 -1.88 49.43 -3.48
CA PHE A 36 -1.90 48.27 -4.36
C PHE A 36 -3.15 48.25 -5.25
N ASP A 37 -2.98 47.89 -6.52
CA ASP A 37 -4.05 47.46 -7.40
C ASP A 37 -4.44 46.02 -7.06
N VAL A 38 -5.68 45.85 -6.60
CA VAL A 38 -6.19 44.56 -6.11
C VAL A 38 -7.14 43.93 -7.13
N ARG A 39 -6.89 42.67 -7.48
CA ARG A 39 -7.78 41.86 -8.32
C ARG A 39 -8.17 40.59 -7.58
N ILE A 40 -9.47 40.32 -7.50
CA ILE A 40 -10.02 39.14 -6.83
C ILE A 40 -10.74 38.26 -7.86
N ALA A 41 -10.38 36.99 -7.92
CA ALA A 41 -11.06 35.98 -8.73
C ALA A 41 -11.04 34.62 -8.02
N ASN A 42 -12.20 33.96 -7.89
CA ASN A 42 -12.33 32.61 -7.31
C ASN A 42 -11.59 32.44 -5.97
N ASP A 43 -11.81 33.34 -5.01
CA ASP A 43 -11.15 33.33 -3.69
C ASP A 43 -9.61 33.47 -3.73
N THR A 44 -9.09 34.02 -4.84
CA THR A 44 -7.67 34.37 -5.01
C THR A 44 -7.53 35.88 -5.17
N ALA A 45 -6.64 36.49 -4.39
CA ALA A 45 -6.32 37.92 -4.49
C ALA A 45 -4.93 38.14 -5.08
N SER A 46 -4.82 39.05 -6.04
CA SER A 46 -3.54 39.55 -6.55
C SER A 46 -3.43 41.03 -6.21
N MET A 47 -2.44 41.38 -5.38
CA MET A 47 -2.10 42.74 -4.98
C MET A 47 -0.85 43.18 -5.73
N THR A 48 -0.97 44.14 -6.64
CA THR A 48 0.18 44.67 -7.40
C THR A 48 0.45 46.10 -6.96
N ILE A 49 1.69 46.44 -6.61
CA ILE A 49 2.02 47.82 -6.24
C ILE A 49 1.62 48.77 -7.39
N LYS A 50 0.95 49.89 -7.08
CA LYS A 50 0.50 50.84 -8.11
C LYS A 50 1.68 51.42 -8.89
N ASP A 51 1.46 51.68 -10.18
CA ASP A 51 2.47 52.20 -11.10
C ASP A 51 3.18 53.48 -10.60
N THR A 52 2.48 54.30 -9.80
CA THR A 52 3.03 55.49 -9.13
C THR A 52 4.22 55.18 -8.22
N TYR A 53 4.42 53.95 -7.75
CA TYR A 53 5.54 53.57 -6.89
C TYR A 53 6.59 52.71 -7.62
N THR A 54 6.52 52.64 -8.96
CA THR A 54 7.46 51.88 -9.79
C THR A 54 8.59 52.78 -10.30
N ASN A 55 9.73 52.18 -10.65
CA ASN A 55 10.90 52.85 -11.23
C ASN A 55 11.59 53.91 -10.35
N GLU A 56 11.49 53.80 -9.03
CA GLU A 56 12.28 54.57 -8.06
C GLU A 56 12.51 53.75 -6.79
N ALA A 57 13.36 54.22 -5.88
CA ALA A 57 13.56 53.52 -4.60
C ALA A 57 12.28 53.63 -3.74
N LEU A 58 11.84 52.54 -3.13
CA LEU A 58 10.60 52.49 -2.35
C LEU A 58 10.87 52.00 -0.93
N ASN A 59 10.40 52.77 0.06
CA ASN A 59 10.37 52.41 1.46
C ASN A 59 8.93 52.15 1.90
N ILE A 60 8.65 50.96 2.39
CA ILE A 60 7.36 50.55 2.94
C ILE A 60 7.51 50.41 4.45
N GLN A 61 6.92 51.34 5.20
CA GLN A 61 6.86 51.25 6.66
C GLN A 61 5.51 50.66 7.06
N SER A 62 5.48 49.34 7.21
CA SER A 62 4.27 48.54 7.39
C SER A 62 3.75 48.61 8.82
N ASN A 63 2.50 49.05 8.97
CA ASN A 63 1.70 48.87 10.19
C ASN A 63 0.60 47.81 9.98
N VAL A 64 0.83 46.85 9.06
CA VAL A 64 -0.14 45.83 8.63
C VAL A 64 0.17 44.48 9.29
N ASN A 65 -0.86 43.74 9.72
CA ASN A 65 -0.69 42.37 10.22
C ASN A 65 -0.39 41.41 9.06
N ASP A 66 -1.28 41.44 8.07
CA ASP A 66 -1.28 40.57 6.90
C ASP A 66 -1.51 41.45 5.67
N PHE A 67 -0.60 41.37 4.69
CA PHE A 67 -0.80 41.96 3.35
C PHE A 67 -1.85 41.14 2.58
N VAL A 68 -3.08 41.23 3.06
CA VAL A 68 -4.27 40.50 2.61
C VAL A 68 -5.45 41.47 2.65
N VAL A 69 -6.26 41.45 1.60
CA VAL A 69 -7.52 42.20 1.54
C VAL A 69 -8.66 41.42 2.20
N ASP A 70 -9.66 42.14 2.70
CA ASP A 70 -10.75 41.55 3.50
C ASP A 70 -11.45 40.36 2.81
N LYS A 71 -11.77 39.34 3.62
CA LYS A 71 -12.55 38.15 3.24
C LYS A 71 -11.92 37.23 2.18
N ILE A 72 -10.61 37.28 2.00
CA ILE A 72 -9.86 36.35 1.18
C ILE A 72 -9.00 35.45 2.06
N ASN A 73 -8.96 34.15 1.77
CA ASN A 73 -8.02 33.26 2.43
C ASN A 73 -6.58 33.74 2.16
N LYS A 74 -5.82 34.00 3.23
CA LYS A 74 -4.44 34.50 3.16
C LYS A 74 -3.51 33.62 2.31
N GLU A 75 -3.73 32.30 2.31
CA GLU A 75 -2.98 31.30 1.54
C GLU A 75 -3.16 31.48 0.01
N ASN A 76 -4.24 32.18 -0.40
CA ASN A 76 -4.59 32.49 -1.78
C ASN A 76 -4.26 33.94 -2.18
N THR A 77 -3.51 34.69 -1.37
CA THR A 77 -3.08 36.05 -1.70
C THR A 77 -1.70 36.04 -2.34
N PHE A 78 -1.52 36.84 -3.40
CA PHE A 78 -0.27 37.03 -4.12
C PHE A 78 0.10 38.51 -4.13
N THR A 79 1.29 38.84 -3.62
CA THR A 79 1.81 40.22 -3.60
C THR A 79 2.87 40.40 -4.70
N TYR A 80 2.74 41.44 -5.52
CA TYR A 80 3.68 41.78 -6.60
C TYR A 80 4.23 43.19 -6.39
N ILE A 81 5.54 43.31 -6.23
CA ILE A 81 6.22 44.62 -6.11
C ILE A 81 7.38 44.65 -7.10
N ASN A 82 7.37 45.63 -8.01
CA ASN A 82 8.42 45.83 -8.99
C ASN A 82 8.87 47.29 -9.01
N VAL A 83 10.08 47.56 -8.53
CA VAL A 83 10.71 48.90 -8.52
C VAL A 83 11.81 49.03 -9.57
N GLY A 84 11.95 48.03 -10.45
CA GLY A 84 12.97 47.99 -11.50
C GLY A 84 14.38 47.86 -10.92
N THR A 85 15.29 48.74 -11.32
CA THR A 85 16.70 48.72 -10.90
C THR A 85 16.97 49.43 -9.57
N HIS A 86 15.93 49.79 -8.81
CA HIS A 86 16.05 50.57 -7.56
C HIS A 86 15.95 49.68 -6.31
N SER A 87 16.15 50.22 -5.12
CA SER A 87 16.03 49.46 -3.86
C SER A 87 14.58 49.41 -3.38
N LEU A 88 14.23 48.30 -2.73
CA LEU A 88 12.98 48.10 -2.02
C LEU A 88 13.30 47.81 -0.56
N ASP A 89 12.87 48.69 0.33
CA ASP A 89 13.08 48.61 1.77
C ASP A 89 11.71 48.42 2.43
N ILE A 90 11.52 47.36 3.21
CA ILE A 90 10.25 47.07 3.91
C ILE A 90 10.56 46.82 5.37
N GLU A 91 9.99 47.65 6.24
CA GLU A 91 10.16 47.58 7.69
C GLU A 91 8.79 47.50 8.36
N ASN A 92 8.62 46.55 9.28
CA ASN A 92 7.48 46.52 10.18
C ASN A 92 7.70 47.56 11.30
N ILE A 93 6.80 48.53 11.40
CA ILE A 93 6.86 49.65 12.35
C ILE A 93 5.78 49.59 13.43
N ARG A 94 5.14 48.43 13.63
CA ARG A 94 4.05 48.25 14.60
C ARG A 94 4.52 48.49 16.03
N ASP A 95 3.67 49.12 16.84
CA ASP A 95 3.97 49.55 18.21
C ASP A 95 4.41 48.38 19.14
N SER A 96 5.19 48.72 20.16
CA SER A 96 5.72 47.89 21.24
C SER A 96 4.70 46.97 21.92
N GLU A 97 3.43 47.35 22.04
CA GLU A 97 2.36 46.48 22.59
C GLU A 97 1.94 45.35 21.64
N LEU A 98 2.19 45.52 20.34
CA LEU A 98 1.92 44.55 19.27
C LEU A 98 3.23 43.96 18.69
N ALA A 99 4.37 44.27 19.29
CA ALA A 99 5.72 43.98 18.78
C ALA A 99 6.08 42.50 18.63
N ASP A 100 5.26 41.60 19.18
CA ASP A 100 5.40 40.14 19.02
C ASP A 100 4.77 39.60 17.72
N THR A 101 4.14 40.46 16.90
CA THR A 101 3.41 40.02 15.70
C THR A 101 4.09 40.52 14.41
N ALA A 102 4.70 39.59 13.68
CA ALA A 102 5.31 39.86 12.38
C ALA A 102 4.30 40.38 11.35
N SER A 103 4.72 41.34 10.52
CA SER A 103 3.96 41.75 9.33
C SER A 103 4.20 40.72 8.22
N ARG A 104 3.13 40.10 7.72
CA ARG A 104 3.19 38.93 6.81
C ARG A 104 2.82 39.28 5.37
N MET A 105 3.64 38.85 4.42
CA MET A 105 3.34 38.88 2.98
C MET A 105 3.22 37.46 2.42
N TYR A 106 2.24 37.26 1.54
CA TYR A 106 1.90 35.93 1.01
C TYR A 106 2.23 35.82 -0.48
N ASN A 107 2.83 34.69 -0.86
CA ASN A 107 3.23 34.35 -2.23
C ASN A 107 3.88 35.54 -2.98
N ALA A 108 4.80 36.23 -2.30
CA ALA A 108 5.33 37.51 -2.72
C ALA A 108 6.35 37.37 -3.86
N ASN A 109 6.13 38.09 -4.96
CA ASN A 109 7.04 38.20 -6.09
C ASN A 109 7.60 39.61 -6.15
N LEU A 110 8.91 39.73 -5.92
CA LEU A 110 9.60 41.01 -5.73
C LEU A 110 10.67 41.20 -6.81
N SER A 111 10.76 42.38 -7.40
CA SER A 111 11.78 42.71 -8.40
C SER A 111 12.38 44.09 -8.09
N ALA A 112 13.69 44.10 -7.80
CA ALA A 112 14.44 45.27 -7.35
C ALA A 112 15.95 45.01 -7.57
N SER A 113 16.80 46.03 -7.46
CA SER A 113 18.26 45.80 -7.32
C SER A 113 18.61 45.13 -6.00
N ASN A 114 17.98 45.59 -4.91
CA ASN A 114 18.12 45.09 -3.55
C ASN A 114 16.75 45.10 -2.87
N VAL A 115 16.47 44.07 -2.09
CA VAL A 115 15.28 43.95 -1.23
C VAL A 115 15.76 43.82 0.21
N ASN A 116 15.49 44.82 1.03
CA ASN A 116 15.80 44.80 2.47
C ASN A 116 14.50 44.64 3.26
N LEU A 117 14.46 43.62 4.11
CA LEU A 117 13.30 43.25 4.91
C LEU A 117 13.68 43.30 6.38
N LYS A 118 12.99 44.14 7.16
CA LYS A 118 13.19 44.24 8.60
C LYS A 118 11.90 43.89 9.34
N ASP A 119 11.98 42.86 10.19
CA ASP A 119 10.85 42.36 11.00
C ASP A 119 9.62 41.93 10.18
N MET A 120 9.89 41.37 8.99
CA MET A 120 8.89 40.90 8.01
C MET A 120 8.88 39.38 7.90
N SER A 121 7.69 38.79 7.73
CA SER A 121 7.51 37.38 7.39
C SER A 121 7.03 37.20 5.95
N LEU A 122 7.72 36.36 5.18
CA LEU A 122 7.32 35.95 3.83
C LEU A 122 6.79 34.52 3.86
N GLU A 123 5.57 34.30 3.38
CA GLU A 123 4.89 33.00 3.44
C GLU A 123 4.44 32.51 2.06
N TYR A 124 4.94 31.34 1.65
CA TYR A 124 4.76 30.78 0.32
C TYR A 124 3.99 29.46 0.38
N TYR A 125 2.77 29.46 -0.16
CA TYR A 125 1.84 28.32 -0.17
C TYR A 125 1.57 27.79 -1.58
N LYS A 126 1.63 28.65 -2.60
CA LYS A 126 1.21 28.32 -3.97
C LYS A 126 2.19 28.83 -5.02
N ASN A 127 2.23 28.12 -6.14
CA ASN A 127 2.95 28.46 -7.38
C ASN A 127 4.48 28.60 -7.21
N ALA A 128 5.14 28.85 -8.33
CA ALA A 128 6.52 29.29 -8.32
C ALA A 128 6.58 30.79 -8.03
N ASN A 129 7.37 31.17 -7.01
CA ASN A 129 7.58 32.54 -6.61
C ASN A 129 9.05 32.92 -6.78
N SER A 130 9.30 34.20 -7.04
CA SER A 130 10.63 34.71 -7.31
C SER A 130 10.89 36.06 -6.63
N ILE A 131 12.11 36.22 -6.11
CA ILE A 131 12.68 37.50 -5.73
C ILE A 131 13.87 37.76 -6.65
N ASN A 132 13.67 38.65 -7.62
CA ASN A 132 14.69 39.04 -8.58
C ASN A 132 15.51 40.22 -8.02
N ALA A 133 16.31 39.95 -6.97
CA ALA A 133 17.15 40.94 -6.30
C ALA A 133 18.24 40.26 -5.43
N ASN A 134 19.20 41.04 -4.94
CA ASN A 134 19.90 40.68 -3.71
C ASN A 134 18.97 40.93 -2.53
N VAL A 135 18.92 40.00 -1.57
CA VAL A 135 17.97 40.04 -0.46
C VAL A 135 18.72 40.13 0.86
N LYS A 136 18.30 41.08 1.70
CA LYS A 136 18.71 41.14 3.10
C LYS A 136 17.48 41.03 3.98
N ILE A 137 17.50 40.08 4.92
CA ILE A 137 16.44 39.91 5.92
C ILE A 137 17.04 39.91 7.32
N SER A 138 16.49 40.73 8.22
CA SER A 138 17.03 40.85 9.57
C SER A 138 15.96 41.29 10.56
N ASN A 139 16.08 40.82 11.79
CA ASN A 139 15.26 41.26 12.90
C ASN A 139 15.79 42.57 13.51
N ASP A 140 14.94 43.35 14.18
CA ASP A 140 15.42 44.46 15.02
C ASP A 140 16.42 43.93 16.07
N PRO A 141 17.62 44.51 16.18
CA PRO A 141 18.61 44.13 17.18
C PRO A 141 18.10 44.21 18.63
N GLN A 142 17.14 45.09 18.92
CA GLN A 142 16.54 45.31 20.24
C GLN A 142 15.36 44.37 20.54
N SER A 143 14.83 43.66 19.52
CA SER A 143 13.74 42.72 19.72
C SER A 143 14.23 41.37 20.22
N ASN A 144 13.57 40.85 21.26
CA ASN A 144 13.82 39.51 21.83
C ASN A 144 13.07 38.40 21.07
N THR A 145 12.18 38.74 20.13
CA THR A 145 11.37 37.81 19.33
C THR A 145 11.72 37.93 17.85
N SER A 146 11.99 36.80 17.17
CA SER A 146 12.27 36.78 15.73
C SER A 146 10.98 37.00 14.92
N ASN A 147 10.72 38.25 14.56
CA ASN A 147 9.64 38.67 13.68
C ASN A 147 9.97 38.44 12.20
N SER A 148 11.26 38.32 11.87
CA SER A 148 11.70 38.01 10.51
C SER A 148 11.63 36.51 10.20
N SER A 149 10.87 36.14 9.16
CA SER A 149 10.79 34.73 8.73
C SER A 149 10.55 34.51 7.24
N ILE A 150 10.93 33.32 6.76
CA ILE A 150 10.56 32.79 5.44
C ILE A 150 9.95 31.41 5.61
N LEU A 151 8.71 31.23 5.15
CA LEU A 151 7.99 29.96 5.12
C LEU A 151 7.82 29.49 3.68
N VAL A 152 8.19 28.24 3.37
CA VAL A 152 7.86 27.60 2.09
C VAL A 152 7.13 26.27 2.32
N ILE A 153 5.96 26.11 1.70
CA ILE A 153 5.20 24.84 1.70
C ILE A 153 5.23 24.26 0.28
N SER A 154 6.21 23.41 -0.01
CA SER A 154 6.42 22.82 -1.35
C SER A 154 5.55 21.60 -1.63
N SER A 155 5.19 20.82 -0.62
CA SER A 155 4.16 19.79 -0.79
C SER A 155 3.66 19.28 0.56
N LEU A 156 2.34 19.15 0.69
CA LEU A 156 1.67 18.48 1.81
C LEU A 156 0.73 17.41 1.25
N SER A 157 0.67 16.24 1.90
CA SER A 157 -0.23 15.17 1.49
C SER A 157 -1.70 15.62 1.62
N ASN A 158 -2.48 15.46 0.56
CA ASN A 158 -3.90 15.85 0.46
C ASN A 158 -4.16 17.37 0.48
N ASP A 159 -3.18 18.18 0.09
CA ASP A 159 -3.33 19.63 -0.08
C ASP A 159 -2.87 20.05 -1.49
N SER A 160 -3.41 21.17 -1.98
CA SER A 160 -3.04 21.82 -3.25
C SER A 160 -1.77 22.69 -3.15
N SER A 161 -1.23 22.83 -1.93
CA SER A 161 -0.03 23.62 -1.65
C SER A 161 1.21 23.03 -2.35
N ASN A 162 1.82 23.83 -3.24
CA ASN A 162 3.00 23.46 -4.02
C ASN A 162 3.85 24.69 -4.34
N ALA A 163 4.35 25.35 -3.30
CA ALA A 163 5.16 26.54 -3.45
C ALA A 163 6.63 26.23 -3.81
N SER A 164 7.23 27.13 -4.58
CA SER A 164 8.69 27.28 -4.63
C SER A 164 9.08 28.75 -4.48
N LEU A 165 10.31 28.96 -4.00
CA LEU A 165 10.91 30.28 -3.86
C LEU A 165 12.30 30.27 -4.52
N ASN A 166 12.47 31.14 -5.51
CA ASN A 166 13.76 31.39 -6.15
C ASN A 166 14.21 32.83 -5.87
N ILE A 167 15.32 32.99 -5.15
CA ILE A 167 16.00 34.27 -5.00
C ILE A 167 17.10 34.33 -6.06
N ALA A 168 17.04 35.28 -6.99
CA ALA A 168 17.99 35.34 -8.10
C ALA A 168 19.40 35.81 -7.67
N GLY A 169 19.47 36.72 -6.70
CA GLY A 169 20.72 37.30 -6.18
C GLY A 169 21.26 36.58 -4.94
N ALA A 170 22.11 37.29 -4.20
CA ALA A 170 22.62 36.82 -2.90
C ALA A 170 21.55 36.95 -1.80
N LEU A 171 21.66 36.12 -0.77
CA LEU A 171 20.82 36.19 0.43
C LEU A 171 21.70 36.49 1.66
N GLU A 172 21.43 37.59 2.34
CA GLU A 172 21.97 37.89 3.67
C GLU A 172 20.84 37.78 4.69
N ALA A 173 20.99 36.89 5.68
CA ALA A 173 19.98 36.72 6.71
C ALA A 173 20.62 36.66 8.10
N SER A 174 20.01 37.35 9.06
CA SER A 174 20.42 37.27 10.46
C SER A 174 19.21 37.22 11.38
N LYS A 175 19.28 36.43 12.47
CA LYS A 175 18.18 36.28 13.43
C LYS A 175 16.82 35.96 12.77
N THR A 176 16.85 35.19 11.69
CA THR A 176 15.68 34.91 10.84
C THR A 176 15.22 33.47 11.06
N LYS A 177 13.90 33.25 11.08
CA LYS A 177 13.31 31.91 11.15
C LYS A 177 12.98 31.43 9.73
N PHE A 178 13.54 30.29 9.34
CA PHE A 178 13.26 29.63 8.08
C PHE A 178 12.40 28.40 8.35
N GLU A 179 11.24 28.28 7.70
CA GLU A 179 10.29 27.18 7.90
C GLU A 179 9.98 26.50 6.56
N GLY A 180 9.92 25.17 6.56
CA GLY A 180 9.77 24.39 5.33
C GLY A 180 8.98 23.10 5.51
N ALA A 181 8.02 22.85 4.61
CA ALA A 181 7.30 21.58 4.52
C ALA A 181 7.40 20.97 3.11
N ALA A 182 7.84 19.72 3.03
CA ALA A 182 7.89 18.95 1.77
C ALA A 182 7.76 17.43 2.04
N THR A 183 6.76 16.79 1.43
CA THR A 183 6.54 15.33 1.57
C THR A 183 7.61 14.46 0.92
N ASN A 184 8.33 14.99 -0.07
CA ASN A 184 9.40 14.29 -0.79
C ASN A 184 10.80 14.51 -0.17
N GLY A 185 10.88 15.21 0.97
CA GLY A 185 12.13 15.56 1.64
C GLY A 185 12.97 16.64 0.94
N ASN A 186 12.42 17.34 -0.06
CA ASN A 186 13.12 18.40 -0.78
C ASN A 186 12.27 19.66 -0.86
N LEU A 187 12.73 20.71 -0.20
CA LEU A 187 12.10 22.03 -0.25
C LEU A 187 12.55 22.77 -1.51
N ASN A 188 11.62 23.35 -2.25
CA ASN A 188 11.92 24.09 -3.46
C ASN A 188 12.34 25.53 -3.13
N PHE A 189 13.41 25.70 -2.35
CA PHE A 189 14.01 26.98 -2.00
C PHE A 189 15.44 27.09 -2.57
N ASN A 190 15.63 27.99 -3.53
CA ASN A 190 16.88 28.16 -4.25
C ASN A 190 17.34 29.62 -4.21
N VAL A 191 18.61 29.83 -3.87
CA VAL A 191 19.33 31.10 -3.93
C VAL A 191 20.33 31.01 -5.08
N GLY A 192 20.26 31.96 -6.01
CA GLY A 192 21.03 31.94 -7.25
C GLY A 192 22.52 32.20 -7.06
N ASN A 193 22.90 32.84 -5.95
CA ASN A 193 24.27 33.22 -5.60
C ASN A 193 24.58 32.79 -4.14
N LYS A 194 25.56 33.45 -3.51
CA LYS A 194 25.96 33.21 -2.12
C LYS A 194 24.83 33.47 -1.12
N ALA A 195 24.67 32.57 -0.17
CA ALA A 195 23.81 32.73 0.99
C ALA A 195 24.68 32.89 2.26
N ASN A 196 24.57 34.03 2.94
CA ASN A 196 25.21 34.31 4.21
C ASN A 196 24.16 34.41 5.31
N ILE A 197 24.04 33.36 6.13
CA ILE A 197 23.00 33.23 7.13
C ILE A 197 23.63 32.99 8.51
N THR A 198 23.32 33.83 9.49
CA THR A 198 23.83 33.70 10.87
C THR A 198 22.74 33.86 11.91
N ASP A 199 22.94 33.27 13.09
CA ASP A 199 22.06 33.38 14.26
C ASP A 199 20.58 33.06 13.95
N SER A 200 20.36 32.21 12.95
CA SER A 200 19.05 31.89 12.38
C SER A 200 18.64 30.46 12.72
N ARG A 201 17.36 30.15 12.52
CA ARG A 201 16.77 28.86 12.90
C ARG A 201 16.01 28.25 11.72
N PHE A 202 16.31 27.00 11.40
CA PHE A 202 15.69 26.24 10.32
C PHE A 202 14.74 25.19 10.89
N LEU A 203 13.46 25.25 10.53
CA LEU A 203 12.41 24.44 11.12
C LEU A 203 11.69 23.63 10.04
N VAL A 204 11.74 22.30 10.16
CA VAL A 204 10.93 21.41 9.31
C VAL A 204 9.52 21.33 9.89
N LEU A 205 8.53 21.70 9.08
CA LEU A 205 7.14 21.73 9.46
C LEU A 205 6.47 20.37 9.30
N ASN A 206 5.76 19.97 10.35
CA ASN A 206 5.11 18.67 10.44
C ASN A 206 3.66 18.84 10.89
N ARG A 207 2.72 18.16 10.21
CA ARG A 207 1.29 18.16 10.60
C ARG A 207 0.94 17.17 11.69
N ASP A 208 1.78 16.19 11.89
CA ASP A 208 1.73 15.20 12.96
C ASP A 208 3.16 14.87 13.35
N LEU A 209 3.35 14.22 14.49
CA LEU A 209 4.69 13.82 14.88
C LEU A 209 5.15 12.56 14.12
N GLY A 210 4.40 12.11 13.12
CA GLY A 210 4.58 10.81 12.52
C GLY A 210 5.86 10.60 11.72
N ASN A 211 6.49 11.69 11.29
CA ASN A 211 7.72 11.65 10.52
C ASN A 211 8.76 12.66 11.02
N LEU A 212 9.06 12.61 12.32
CA LEU A 212 10.14 13.43 12.89
C LEU A 212 11.54 12.86 12.62
N ALA A 213 11.67 11.64 12.10
CA ALA A 213 12.97 11.09 11.73
C ALA A 213 13.34 11.53 10.31
N LEU A 214 14.44 12.27 10.17
CA LEU A 214 14.93 12.79 8.91
C LEU A 214 16.30 12.20 8.61
N ASN A 215 16.36 11.25 7.67
CA ASN A 215 17.64 10.78 7.14
C ASN A 215 18.31 11.89 6.31
N LYS A 216 17.53 12.56 5.47
CA LYS A 216 17.95 13.66 4.61
C LYS A 216 16.74 14.53 4.26
N PHE A 217 16.80 15.81 4.60
CA PHE A 217 15.85 16.83 4.16
C PHE A 217 16.61 17.99 3.53
N THR A 218 16.49 18.18 2.22
CA THR A 218 17.12 19.29 1.50
C THR A 218 16.30 20.55 1.73
N PHE A 219 16.80 21.48 2.54
CA PHE A 219 16.07 22.68 2.93
C PHE A 219 16.26 23.85 1.96
N MET A 220 17.48 24.08 1.49
CA MET A 220 17.81 25.19 0.60
C MET A 220 19.00 24.82 -0.29
N SER A 221 19.06 25.39 -1.49
CA SER A 221 20.28 25.40 -2.30
C SER A 221 20.82 26.82 -2.52
N ALA A 222 22.13 26.95 -2.64
CA ALA A 222 22.85 28.19 -2.96
C ALA A 222 24.08 27.89 -3.84
N GLU A 223 24.72 28.91 -4.42
CA GLU A 223 26.05 28.73 -5.03
C GLU A 223 27.08 28.32 -3.96
N ASN A 224 27.05 29.02 -2.82
CA ASN A 224 27.81 28.70 -1.63
C ASN A 224 27.16 29.27 -0.37
N PHE A 225 27.32 28.59 0.75
CA PHE A 225 26.98 29.09 2.07
C PHE A 225 28.19 29.73 2.77
N ASN A 226 27.95 30.52 3.82
CA ASN A 226 29.00 30.93 4.76
C ASN A 226 29.57 29.72 5.52
N GLU A 227 30.88 29.73 5.82
CA GLU A 227 31.58 28.59 6.45
C GLU A 227 30.95 28.14 7.77
N ASP A 228 30.37 29.08 8.51
CA ASP A 228 29.75 28.89 9.82
C ASP A 228 28.23 28.67 9.74
N ILE A 229 27.67 28.36 8.56
CA ILE A 229 26.24 28.08 8.35
C ILE A 229 25.70 26.99 9.28
N THR A 230 26.51 25.96 9.59
CA THR A 230 26.09 24.85 10.46
C THR A 230 26.34 25.09 11.95
N THR A 231 27.18 26.08 12.30
CA THR A 231 27.61 26.33 13.69
C THR A 231 26.98 27.57 14.31
N LYS A 232 26.65 28.59 13.51
CA LYS A 232 25.94 29.80 13.97
C LYS A 232 24.43 29.71 13.84
N ASN A 233 23.92 28.64 13.26
CA ASN A 233 22.48 28.45 13.07
C ASN A 233 22.04 27.14 13.70
N THR A 234 20.74 27.02 13.95
CA THR A 234 20.15 25.83 14.58
C THR A 234 19.10 25.21 13.67
N ALA A 235 18.90 23.89 13.79
CA ALA A 235 17.82 23.17 13.15
C ALA A 235 16.85 22.62 14.19
N GLY A 236 15.57 22.53 13.82
CA GLY A 236 14.53 21.94 14.64
C GLY A 236 13.31 21.56 13.82
N ALA A 237 12.23 21.21 14.51
CA ALA A 237 10.95 20.92 13.90
C ALA A 237 9.90 21.84 14.47
N SER A 238 8.95 22.23 13.63
CA SER A 238 7.73 22.90 14.07
C SER A 238 6.52 22.07 13.71
N PHE A 239 5.49 22.20 14.51
CA PHE A 239 4.26 21.48 14.37
C PHE A 239 3.10 22.45 14.17
N PHE A 240 2.12 22.05 13.35
CA PHE A 240 0.92 22.84 13.06
C PHE A 240 -0.25 21.93 12.71
N LYS A 241 -1.48 22.38 12.94
CA LYS A 241 -2.70 21.64 12.61
C LYS A 241 -3.63 22.38 11.68
N ARG A 242 -4.44 21.62 10.93
CA ARG A 242 -5.68 22.17 10.37
C ARG A 242 -6.68 22.42 11.49
N ILE A 243 -7.52 23.42 11.30
CA ILE A 243 -8.53 23.82 12.28
C ILE A 243 -9.48 22.63 12.62
N ASP A 244 -9.83 21.81 11.63
CA ASP A 244 -10.70 20.64 11.77
C ASP A 244 -10.05 19.42 12.45
N GLU A 245 -8.75 19.48 12.76
CA GLU A 245 -8.06 18.47 13.56
C GLU A 245 -8.09 18.77 15.06
N VAL A 246 -8.44 20.01 15.44
CA VAL A 246 -8.46 20.47 16.84
C VAL A 246 -9.89 20.74 17.30
N PHE A 247 -10.74 21.27 16.43
CA PHE A 247 -12.14 21.58 16.72
C PHE A 247 -13.11 20.58 16.08
N SER A 248 -14.34 20.53 16.60
CA SER A 248 -15.43 19.82 15.92
C SER A 248 -15.67 20.44 14.53
N LYS A 249 -16.14 19.64 13.56
CA LYS A 249 -16.33 20.11 12.18
C LYS A 249 -17.12 21.41 12.10
N GLU A 250 -18.25 21.51 12.81
CA GLU A 250 -19.08 22.71 12.82
C GLU A 250 -18.35 23.95 13.35
N LEU A 251 -17.60 23.79 14.45
CA LEU A 251 -16.83 24.90 15.03
C LEU A 251 -15.64 25.25 14.16
N ALA A 252 -14.99 24.25 13.55
CA ALA A 252 -13.88 24.44 12.64
C ALA A 252 -14.26 25.25 11.39
N ASP A 253 -15.39 24.93 10.77
CA ASP A 253 -15.91 25.65 9.60
C ASP A 253 -16.18 27.12 9.95
N LYS A 254 -16.81 27.39 11.10
CA LYS A 254 -17.08 28.75 11.59
C LYS A 254 -15.78 29.50 11.93
N PHE A 255 -14.85 28.86 12.63
CA PHE A 255 -13.58 29.47 13.03
C PHE A 255 -12.70 29.82 11.81
N SER A 256 -12.63 28.92 10.83
CA SER A 256 -11.92 29.14 9.56
C SER A 256 -12.48 30.35 8.79
N SER A 257 -13.82 30.52 8.79
CA SER A 257 -14.45 31.66 8.11
C SER A 257 -14.13 33.03 8.73
N ILE A 258 -13.79 33.08 10.03
CA ILE A 258 -13.45 34.34 10.71
C ILE A 258 -11.95 34.62 10.60
N THR A 259 -11.14 33.56 10.65
CA THR A 259 -9.67 33.68 10.67
C THR A 259 -9.04 33.71 9.28
N ASN A 260 -9.84 33.53 8.22
CA ASN A 260 -9.41 33.54 6.82
C ASN A 260 -8.20 32.62 6.55
N GLY A 261 -8.19 31.44 7.16
CA GLY A 261 -7.11 30.46 7.03
C GLY A 261 -7.56 29.03 7.30
N SER A 262 -6.75 28.07 6.84
CA SER A 262 -7.01 26.64 6.97
C SER A 262 -6.25 26.01 8.14
N TYR A 263 -5.17 26.66 8.56
CA TYR A 263 -4.20 26.16 9.52
C TYR A 263 -4.13 27.03 10.77
N LEU A 264 -3.89 26.38 11.91
CA LEU A 264 -3.63 26.98 13.22
C LEU A 264 -2.14 27.33 13.38
N THR A 265 -1.82 27.94 14.53
CA THR A 265 -0.48 28.44 14.82
C THR A 265 0.59 27.35 14.70
N ARG A 266 1.79 27.76 14.29
CA ARG A 266 2.98 26.89 14.23
C ARG A 266 3.70 26.98 15.57
N MET A 267 4.08 25.84 16.13
CA MET A 267 4.83 25.78 17.38
C MET A 267 6.11 24.97 17.21
N ASP A 268 7.23 25.51 17.69
CA ASP A 268 8.51 24.80 17.77
C ASP A 268 8.37 23.60 18.73
N LEU A 269 8.77 22.42 18.27
CA LEU A 269 8.76 21.19 19.06
C LEU A 269 9.92 21.12 20.07
N LYS A 270 10.83 22.10 20.04
CA LYS A 270 11.96 22.27 20.95
C LYS A 270 12.72 20.94 21.12
N ASP A 271 12.85 20.49 22.37
CA ASP A 271 13.63 19.32 22.74
C ASP A 271 12.98 17.98 22.38
N LEU A 272 11.81 17.96 21.73
CA LEU A 272 11.25 16.70 21.22
C LEU A 272 12.02 16.16 20.01
N VAL A 273 12.80 17.01 19.33
CA VAL A 273 13.66 16.60 18.22
C VAL A 273 15.09 17.08 18.43
N GLU A 274 16.03 16.35 17.85
CA GLU A 274 17.43 16.78 17.74
C GLU A 274 17.83 16.73 16.27
N TYR A 275 17.80 17.90 15.62
CA TYR A 275 18.16 18.06 14.22
C TYR A 275 19.51 18.77 14.05
N LYS A 276 20.21 18.42 12.98
CA LYS A 276 21.55 18.91 12.66
C LYS A 276 21.57 19.47 11.25
N LEU A 277 22.33 20.55 11.08
CA LEU A 277 22.64 21.13 9.78
C LEU A 277 23.90 20.51 9.22
N SER A 278 23.89 20.26 7.92
CA SER A 278 25.06 19.87 7.14
C SER A 278 24.98 20.50 5.76
N VAL A 279 26.11 20.64 5.08
CA VAL A 279 26.18 21.12 3.71
C VAL A 279 26.67 20.00 2.82
N GLU A 280 25.92 19.69 1.78
CA GLU A 280 26.34 18.79 0.70
C GLU A 280 26.64 19.61 -0.56
N LYS A 281 27.63 19.18 -1.34
CA LYS A 281 27.99 19.84 -2.59
C LYS A 281 27.67 18.94 -3.77
N ASP A 282 26.98 19.48 -4.77
CA ASP A 282 26.74 18.82 -6.05
C ASP A 282 27.00 19.82 -7.20
N GLY A 283 28.06 19.55 -7.97
CA GLY A 283 28.58 20.48 -8.98
C GLY A 283 28.96 21.84 -8.41
N ASN A 284 28.36 22.90 -8.96
CA ASN A 284 28.59 24.30 -8.58
C ASN A 284 27.59 24.80 -7.52
N LYS A 285 26.79 23.91 -6.93
CA LYS A 285 25.81 24.27 -5.90
C LYS A 285 26.09 23.54 -4.60
N GLU A 286 25.74 24.21 -3.52
CA GLU A 286 25.68 23.67 -2.18
C GLU A 286 24.23 23.53 -1.74
N TYR A 287 23.96 22.51 -0.92
CA TYR A 287 22.65 22.14 -0.42
C TYR A 287 22.70 22.07 1.09
N LEU A 288 21.86 22.85 1.76
CA LEU A 288 21.69 22.80 3.20
C LEU A 288 20.77 21.64 3.55
N ILE A 289 21.31 20.64 4.23
CA ILE A 289 20.63 19.41 4.61
C ILE A 289 20.32 19.44 6.10
N ILE A 290 19.07 19.11 6.44
CA ILE A 290 18.62 18.81 7.80
C ILE A 290 18.51 17.29 7.95
N SER A 291 19.11 16.77 9.02
CA SER A 291 18.99 15.36 9.43
C SER A 291 18.84 15.25 10.93
N GLY A 292 18.28 14.15 11.42
CA GLY A 292 18.09 13.91 12.86
C GLY A 292 16.82 13.14 13.15
N GLY A 293 16.36 13.22 14.40
CA GLY A 293 15.19 12.46 14.81
C GLY A 293 14.59 12.90 16.15
N PRO A 294 13.53 12.22 16.60
CA PRO A 294 12.93 12.47 17.89
C PRO A 294 13.88 12.10 19.04
N THR A 295 13.82 12.86 20.13
CA THR A 295 14.55 12.57 21.37
C THR A 295 13.79 11.54 22.23
N SER A 296 14.40 11.08 23.33
CA SER A 296 13.74 10.18 24.27
C SER A 296 12.54 10.79 25.00
N LYS A 297 12.38 12.13 24.98
CA LYS A 297 11.23 12.83 25.59
C LYS A 297 9.90 12.36 24.99
N ILE A 298 9.92 11.90 23.75
CA ILE A 298 8.75 11.37 23.04
C ILE A 298 8.12 10.13 23.68
N ASN A 299 8.85 9.47 24.57
CA ASN A 299 8.36 8.31 25.31
C ASN A 299 7.67 8.67 26.63
N SER A 300 7.72 9.94 27.04
CA SER A 300 7.04 10.42 28.25
C SER A 300 5.68 10.97 27.88
N ILE A 301 4.64 10.39 28.46
CA ILE A 301 3.27 10.91 28.36
C ILE A 301 3.24 12.34 28.88
N LYS A 302 3.93 12.62 29.99
CA LYS A 302 4.03 13.99 30.54
C LYS A 302 4.61 14.97 29.53
N ALA A 303 5.74 14.65 28.88
CA ALA A 303 6.37 15.54 27.91
C ALA A 303 5.48 15.80 26.68
N ILE A 304 4.75 14.78 26.22
CA ILE A 304 3.74 14.93 25.15
C ILE A 304 2.62 15.85 25.61
N LEU A 305 2.03 15.62 26.80
CA LEU A 305 0.95 16.46 27.33
C LEU A 305 1.38 17.92 27.54
N GLU A 306 2.60 18.15 28.00
CA GLU A 306 3.17 19.49 28.17
C GLU A 306 3.33 20.19 26.81
N THR A 307 3.82 19.48 25.80
CA THR A 307 3.95 19.98 24.43
C THR A 307 2.58 20.31 23.83
N GLU A 308 1.61 19.40 23.95
CA GLU A 308 0.26 19.63 23.45
C GLU A 308 -0.43 20.79 24.17
N LYS A 309 -0.22 20.92 25.48
CA LYS A 309 -0.72 22.06 26.25
C LYS A 309 -0.09 23.36 25.77
N GLU A 310 1.23 23.37 25.56
CA GLU A 310 1.93 24.54 25.03
C GLU A 310 1.35 24.94 23.66
N TYR A 311 1.07 23.97 22.80
CA TYR A 311 0.47 24.21 21.49
C TYR A 311 -0.91 24.87 21.60
N LEU A 312 -1.80 24.32 22.44
CA LEU A 312 -3.15 24.89 22.61
C LEU A 312 -3.10 26.31 23.20
N ASN A 313 -2.17 26.58 24.12
CA ASN A 313 -1.94 27.94 24.63
C ASN A 313 -1.38 28.87 23.56
N ALA A 314 -0.49 28.40 22.69
CA ALA A 314 0.02 29.17 21.57
C ALA A 314 -1.12 29.55 20.61
N VAL A 315 -2.06 28.63 20.34
CA VAL A 315 -3.28 28.94 19.56
C VAL A 315 -4.14 30.00 20.25
N ILE A 316 -4.33 29.92 21.57
CA ILE A 316 -5.08 30.96 22.32
C ILE A 316 -4.41 32.33 22.18
N LYS A 317 -3.07 32.39 22.28
CA LYS A 317 -2.30 33.64 22.16
C LYS A 317 -2.35 34.21 20.73
N ASP A 318 -2.08 33.38 19.72
CA ASP A 318 -1.90 33.82 18.33
C ASP A 318 -3.18 34.39 17.71
N TYR A 319 -4.34 33.86 18.12
CA TYR A 319 -5.66 34.37 17.69
C TYR A 319 -6.29 35.35 18.70
N ASP A 320 -5.54 35.74 19.73
CA ASP A 320 -6.00 36.62 20.82
C ASP A 320 -7.40 36.25 21.33
N LEU A 321 -7.60 34.96 21.58
CA LEU A 321 -8.94 34.42 21.85
C LEU A 321 -9.52 34.96 23.15
N GLU A 322 -8.69 35.33 24.13
CA GLU A 322 -9.17 35.88 25.40
C GLU A 322 -9.84 37.25 25.23
N GLU A 323 -9.31 38.10 24.35
CA GLU A 323 -9.93 39.38 24.03
C GLU A 323 -11.07 39.21 23.03
N ASN A 324 -10.84 38.48 21.93
CA ASN A 324 -11.81 38.31 20.86
C ASN A 324 -13.08 37.56 21.27
N ALA A 325 -13.01 36.69 22.28
CA ALA A 325 -14.17 36.01 22.86
C ALA A 325 -15.20 36.98 23.49
N LYS A 326 -14.79 38.21 23.87
CA LYS A 326 -15.71 39.22 24.40
C LYS A 326 -16.66 39.77 23.33
N PHE A 327 -16.26 39.67 22.05
CA PHE A 327 -16.95 40.30 20.93
C PHE A 327 -17.53 39.30 19.93
N ASN A 328 -17.01 38.06 19.88
CA ASN A 328 -17.43 37.05 18.91
C ASN A 328 -17.79 35.70 19.57
N PRO A 329 -19.03 35.19 19.39
CA PRO A 329 -19.47 33.90 19.95
C PRO A 329 -18.63 32.70 19.50
N VAL A 330 -18.18 32.66 18.24
CA VAL A 330 -17.36 31.55 17.72
C VAL A 330 -15.98 31.53 18.39
N MET A 331 -15.41 32.72 18.65
CA MET A 331 -14.14 32.85 19.38
C MET A 331 -14.30 32.40 20.83
N LYS A 332 -15.44 32.72 21.45
CA LYS A 332 -15.79 32.24 22.80
C LYS A 332 -15.92 30.71 22.85
N ASP A 333 -16.69 30.12 21.94
CA ASP A 333 -16.86 28.65 21.87
C ASP A 333 -15.51 27.94 21.62
N SER A 334 -14.66 28.54 20.78
CA SER A 334 -13.30 28.03 20.51
C SER A 334 -12.41 28.12 21.75
N LEU A 335 -12.43 29.24 22.47
CA LEU A 335 -11.69 29.42 23.72
C LEU A 335 -12.13 28.41 24.79
N GLU A 336 -13.43 28.24 24.99
CA GLU A 336 -13.99 27.28 25.96
C GLU A 336 -13.59 25.83 25.61
N ASN A 337 -13.61 25.49 24.31
CA ASN A 337 -13.15 24.19 23.84
C ASN A 337 -11.66 23.95 24.15
N LEU A 338 -10.78 24.90 23.80
CA LEU A 338 -9.34 24.78 24.07
C LEU A 338 -9.04 24.73 25.57
N LYS A 339 -9.69 25.57 26.38
CA LYS A 339 -9.54 25.58 27.85
C LYS A 339 -9.96 24.24 28.47
N THR A 340 -11.01 23.61 27.95
CA THR A 340 -11.42 22.27 28.37
C THR A 340 -10.36 21.22 28.05
N GLN A 341 -9.78 21.25 26.84
CA GLN A 341 -8.71 20.35 26.46
C GLN A 341 -7.44 20.55 27.31
N ILE A 342 -7.09 21.80 27.64
CA ILE A 342 -5.96 22.14 28.51
C ILE A 342 -6.19 21.64 29.94
N ALA A 343 -7.37 21.89 30.52
CA ALA A 343 -7.71 21.47 31.87
C ALA A 343 -7.61 19.95 32.05
N ASN A 344 -8.04 19.17 31.04
CA ASN A 344 -7.89 17.72 31.04
C ASN A 344 -6.41 17.29 31.09
N LYS A 345 -5.54 17.95 30.32
CA LYS A 345 -4.10 17.69 30.32
C LYS A 345 -3.45 18.07 31.65
N ASP A 346 -3.81 19.22 32.23
CA ASP A 346 -3.26 19.69 33.51
C ASP A 346 -3.64 18.79 34.69
N ASN A 347 -4.86 18.25 34.72
CA ASN A 347 -5.28 17.28 35.73
C ASN A 347 -4.36 16.06 35.72
N LEU A 348 -4.06 15.51 34.53
CA LEU A 348 -3.22 14.34 34.38
C LEU A 348 -1.73 14.62 34.64
N ILE A 349 -1.20 15.76 34.17
CA ILE A 349 0.15 16.20 34.54
C ILE A 349 0.27 16.31 36.06
N SER A 350 -0.75 16.84 36.74
CA SER A 350 -0.78 16.96 38.21
C SER A 350 -0.80 15.59 38.90
N LYS A 351 -1.55 14.61 38.36
CA LYS A 351 -1.53 13.22 38.85
C LYS A 351 -0.16 12.55 38.67
N ILE A 352 0.50 12.76 37.52
CA ILE A 352 1.86 12.26 37.26
C ILE A 352 2.85 12.88 38.25
N ASN A 353 2.77 14.20 38.46
CA ASN A 353 3.62 14.91 39.42
C ASN A 353 3.41 14.41 40.86
N SER A 354 2.16 14.22 41.27
CA SER A 354 1.80 13.67 42.59
C SER A 354 2.31 12.23 42.79
N SER A 355 2.56 11.52 41.68
CA SER A 355 3.13 10.17 41.67
C SER A 355 4.66 10.14 41.71
N GLY A 356 5.32 11.30 41.80
CA GLY A 356 6.78 11.43 41.73
C GLY A 356 7.33 11.35 40.32
N GLY A 357 6.51 11.63 39.30
CA GLY A 357 6.87 11.45 37.88
C GLY A 357 6.73 10.03 37.36
N ASP A 358 6.25 9.10 38.19
CA ASP A 358 6.08 7.69 37.81
C ASP A 358 4.79 7.48 36.99
N GLU A 359 4.93 7.52 35.67
CA GLU A 359 3.84 7.28 34.72
C GLU A 359 3.31 5.83 34.74
N SER A 360 4.01 4.88 35.39
CA SER A 360 3.53 3.49 35.50
C SER A 360 2.32 3.34 36.42
N LYS A 361 2.11 4.30 37.34
CA LYS A 361 0.98 4.32 38.28
C LYS A 361 -0.34 4.75 37.64
N LEU A 362 -0.32 5.35 36.46
CA LEU A 362 -1.53 5.67 35.72
C LEU A 362 -2.11 4.40 35.08
N SER A 363 -3.41 4.21 35.19
CA SER A 363 -4.12 3.16 34.45
C SER A 363 -4.04 3.40 32.94
N THR A 364 -4.17 2.34 32.13
CA THR A 364 -4.26 2.46 30.66
C THR A 364 -5.33 3.45 30.23
N GLN A 365 -6.47 3.43 30.91
CA GLN A 365 -7.60 4.31 30.61
C GLN A 365 -7.26 5.78 30.83
N GLU A 366 -6.67 6.11 31.98
CA GLU A 366 -6.23 7.49 32.27
C GLU A 366 -5.19 7.98 31.25
N LYS A 367 -4.27 7.10 30.83
CA LYS A 367 -3.28 7.43 29.81
C LYS A 367 -3.95 7.74 28.47
N MET A 368 -4.90 6.91 28.03
CA MET A 368 -5.63 7.10 26.77
C MET A 368 -6.50 8.36 26.78
N GLU A 369 -7.21 8.63 27.88
CA GLU A 369 -8.01 9.86 28.06
C GLU A 369 -7.13 11.11 27.95
N ALA A 370 -5.93 11.07 28.52
CA ALA A 370 -5.01 12.21 28.53
C ALA A 370 -4.65 12.72 27.14
N ILE A 371 -4.43 11.76 26.24
CA ILE A 371 -4.05 12.00 24.85
C ILE A 371 -5.27 11.88 23.92
N GLY A 372 -6.50 11.94 24.43
CA GLY A 372 -7.70 11.98 23.60
C GLY A 372 -7.94 10.73 22.73
N ILE A 373 -7.39 9.57 23.09
CA ILE A 373 -7.72 8.31 22.42
C ILE A 373 -9.09 7.84 22.90
N GLU A 374 -10.01 7.64 21.96
CA GLU A 374 -11.31 7.02 22.21
C GLU A 374 -11.13 5.64 22.84
N ILE A 375 -11.78 5.39 23.99
CA ILE A 375 -11.60 4.14 24.75
C ILE A 375 -12.59 3.09 24.24
N THR A 376 -12.07 2.14 23.49
CA THR A 376 -12.75 0.93 23.05
C THR A 376 -11.86 -0.27 23.37
N GLN A 377 -12.41 -1.49 23.32
CA GLN A 377 -11.59 -2.69 23.53
C GLN A 377 -10.45 -2.82 22.52
N THR A 378 -10.65 -2.34 21.28
CA THR A 378 -9.65 -2.44 20.20
C THR A 378 -8.60 -1.34 20.32
N SER A 379 -8.98 -0.09 20.59
CA SER A 379 -8.03 0.99 20.82
C SER A 379 -7.21 0.77 22.09
N LYS A 380 -7.79 0.18 23.13
CA LYS A 380 -7.07 -0.26 24.34
C LYS A 380 -5.99 -1.29 24.01
N PHE A 381 -6.33 -2.31 23.21
CA PHE A 381 -5.36 -3.30 22.74
C PHE A 381 -4.20 -2.65 21.96
N ILE A 382 -4.50 -1.78 20.99
CA ILE A 382 -3.50 -1.05 20.20
C ILE A 382 -2.56 -0.26 21.13
N PHE A 383 -3.14 0.51 22.04
CA PHE A 383 -2.39 1.36 22.96
C PHE A 383 -1.49 0.55 23.90
N GLU A 384 -2.01 -0.50 24.53
CA GLU A 384 -1.23 -1.37 25.43
C GLU A 384 -0.07 -2.04 24.71
N LYS A 385 -0.34 -2.57 23.50
CA LYS A 385 0.69 -3.23 22.71
C LYS A 385 1.80 -2.26 22.34
N VAL A 386 1.46 -1.10 21.80
CA VAL A 386 2.43 -0.08 21.37
C VAL A 386 3.21 0.48 22.54
N SER A 387 2.54 0.75 23.67
CA SER A 387 3.18 1.25 24.89
C SER A 387 4.22 0.28 25.46
N SER A 388 3.99 -1.03 25.31
CA SER A 388 4.89 -2.08 25.80
C SER A 388 6.15 -2.32 24.96
N LEU A 389 6.24 -1.73 23.76
CA LEU A 389 7.38 -1.92 22.86
C LEU A 389 8.67 -1.30 23.42
N GLN A 390 9.81 -1.99 23.28
CA GLN A 390 11.09 -1.61 23.89
C GLN A 390 12.23 -1.30 22.87
N THR A 391 11.99 -1.41 21.56
CA THR A 391 13.03 -1.22 20.52
C THR A 391 13.12 0.24 20.05
N ARG A 392 14.19 0.65 19.34
CA ARG A 392 14.26 2.01 18.74
C ARG A 392 13.11 2.30 17.76
N GLN A 393 12.65 1.29 17.03
CA GLN A 393 11.46 1.37 16.15
C GLN A 393 10.16 1.55 16.94
N ALA A 394 10.12 1.16 18.22
CA ALA A 394 8.99 1.39 19.12
C ALA A 394 8.65 2.87 19.28
N ASN A 395 9.66 3.75 19.30
CA ASN A 395 9.43 5.18 19.49
C ASN A 395 8.59 5.75 18.34
N GLY A 396 8.81 5.30 17.11
CA GLY A 396 8.03 5.74 15.95
C GLY A 396 6.57 5.28 16.03
N TYR A 397 6.32 4.02 16.38
CA TYR A 397 4.94 3.52 16.57
C TYR A 397 4.24 4.18 17.76
N LYS A 398 4.93 4.38 18.90
CA LYS A 398 4.39 5.13 20.05
C LYS A 398 3.99 6.53 19.61
N LEU A 399 4.89 7.24 18.96
CA LEU A 399 4.64 8.59 18.47
C LEU A 399 3.44 8.70 17.53
N LEU A 400 3.36 7.79 16.57
CA LEU A 400 2.33 7.77 15.55
C LEU A 400 0.96 7.35 16.05
N LEU A 401 0.86 6.71 17.23
CA LEU A 401 -0.36 6.05 17.71
C LEU A 401 -0.81 6.51 19.10
N THR A 402 0.10 7.02 19.92
CA THR A 402 -0.13 7.35 21.35
C THR A 402 0.01 8.84 21.63
N THR A 403 -0.37 9.68 20.69
CA THR A 403 -0.36 11.14 20.83
C THR A 403 -1.72 11.73 20.54
N GLY A 404 -2.11 12.82 21.18
CA GLY A 404 -3.47 13.36 21.12
C GLY A 404 -3.70 14.33 19.98
N VAL A 405 -3.73 15.63 20.29
CA VAL A 405 -3.98 16.67 19.27
C VAL A 405 -2.93 16.67 18.16
N VAL A 406 -1.79 16.00 18.37
CA VAL A 406 -0.73 15.86 17.38
C VAL A 406 -0.85 14.61 16.48
N GLY A 407 -1.98 13.88 16.54
CA GLY A 407 -2.45 13.00 15.45
C GLY A 407 -2.52 11.50 15.76
N GLY A 408 -1.85 11.01 16.81
CA GLY A 408 -1.82 9.59 17.13
C GLY A 408 -3.18 8.97 17.47
N ALA A 409 -4.05 9.74 18.12
CA ALA A 409 -5.39 9.29 18.50
C ALA A 409 -6.27 9.03 17.28
N ASN A 410 -6.13 9.86 16.25
CA ASN A 410 -6.82 9.67 14.98
C ASN A 410 -6.31 8.41 14.26
N ASN A 411 -4.99 8.16 14.25
CA ASN A 411 -4.43 6.94 13.67
C ASN A 411 -4.91 5.70 14.41
N THR A 412 -4.87 5.71 15.74
CA THR A 412 -5.39 4.61 16.58
C THR A 412 -6.86 4.34 16.31
N LYS A 413 -7.68 5.39 16.14
CA LYS A 413 -9.09 5.25 15.73
C LYS A 413 -9.24 4.59 14.36
N LYS A 414 -8.50 5.05 13.35
CA LYS A 414 -8.52 4.46 12.00
C LYS A 414 -8.10 2.99 11.99
N ILE A 415 -7.05 2.66 12.73
CA ILE A 415 -6.57 1.27 12.89
C ILE A 415 -7.63 0.43 13.58
N SER A 416 -8.23 0.94 14.66
CA SER A 416 -9.33 0.26 15.35
C SER A 416 -10.49 -0.05 14.38
N ASN A 417 -10.88 0.92 13.54
CA ASN A 417 -11.91 0.72 12.52
C ASN A 417 -11.50 -0.31 11.45
N SER A 418 -10.27 -0.25 10.95
CA SER A 418 -9.74 -1.24 9.99
C SER A 418 -9.70 -2.65 10.58
N MET A 419 -9.32 -2.78 11.85
CA MET A 419 -9.32 -4.05 12.56
C MET A 419 -10.74 -4.62 12.72
N GLN A 420 -11.73 -3.77 13.04
CA GLN A 420 -13.13 -4.16 13.23
C GLN A 420 -13.81 -4.58 11.91
N THR A 421 -13.41 -3.98 10.79
CA THR A 421 -13.96 -4.29 9.46
C THR A 421 -13.23 -5.45 8.75
N SER A 422 -12.22 -6.05 9.39
CA SER A 422 -11.39 -7.11 8.78
C SER A 422 -12.12 -8.44 8.54
N GLY A 423 -13.25 -8.65 9.22
CA GLY A 423 -13.99 -9.91 9.27
C GLY A 423 -13.48 -10.91 10.34
N ASN A 424 -12.31 -10.67 10.96
CA ASN A 424 -11.84 -11.41 12.13
C ASN A 424 -10.90 -10.55 12.98
N ILE A 425 -11.41 -10.06 14.12
CA ILE A 425 -10.68 -9.13 14.98
C ILE A 425 -9.42 -9.76 15.62
N ASP A 426 -9.45 -11.04 15.95
CA ASP A 426 -8.32 -11.69 16.62
C ASP A 426 -7.16 -11.97 15.64
N GLU A 427 -7.48 -12.30 14.39
CA GLU A 427 -6.48 -12.32 13.31
C GLU A 427 -5.87 -10.93 13.08
N SER A 428 -6.69 -9.86 13.09
CA SER A 428 -6.19 -8.48 12.97
C SER A 428 -5.23 -8.10 14.10
N LYS A 429 -5.55 -8.48 15.34
CA LYS A 429 -4.68 -8.25 16.51
C LYS A 429 -3.32 -8.92 16.33
N ASN A 430 -3.31 -10.17 15.88
CA ASN A 430 -2.05 -10.91 15.64
C ASN A 430 -1.23 -10.30 14.48
N ILE A 431 -1.89 -9.86 13.40
CA ILE A 431 -1.24 -9.18 12.28
C ILE A 431 -0.60 -7.87 12.77
N PHE A 432 -1.33 -7.08 13.57
CA PHE A 432 -0.84 -5.84 14.15
C PHE A 432 0.35 -6.08 15.07
N ASP A 433 0.24 -7.05 15.98
CA ASP A 433 1.31 -7.44 16.88
C ASP A 433 2.59 -7.81 16.13
N SER A 434 2.46 -8.57 15.04
CA SER A 434 3.58 -8.91 14.17
C SER A 434 4.19 -7.67 13.52
N LEU A 435 3.36 -6.74 13.02
CA LEU A 435 3.83 -5.55 12.31
C LEU A 435 4.54 -4.55 13.24
N VAL A 436 3.97 -4.24 14.40
CA VAL A 436 4.59 -3.26 15.32
C VAL A 436 5.85 -3.77 16.00
N ALA A 437 6.03 -5.10 16.04
CA ALA A 437 7.25 -5.76 16.49
C ALA A 437 8.27 -6.00 15.35
N SER A 438 7.97 -5.56 14.12
CA SER A 438 8.81 -5.75 12.94
C SER A 438 9.92 -4.69 12.83
N ASN A 439 10.81 -4.86 11.85
CA ASN A 439 11.79 -3.83 11.48
C ASN A 439 11.30 -2.88 10.36
N ILE A 440 10.01 -2.95 10.00
CA ILE A 440 9.40 -2.06 9.01
C ILE A 440 9.36 -0.63 9.56
N ASP A 441 9.67 0.33 8.70
CA ASP A 441 9.62 1.76 9.04
C ASP A 441 8.23 2.13 9.58
N PRO A 442 8.13 2.73 10.80
CA PRO A 442 6.85 3.06 11.40
C PRO A 442 5.95 3.95 10.54
N SER A 443 6.52 4.86 9.74
CA SER A 443 5.74 5.73 8.84
C SER A 443 5.06 4.92 7.74
N ILE A 444 5.75 3.92 7.18
CA ILE A 444 5.20 2.98 6.19
C ILE A 444 4.17 2.06 6.86
N GLY A 445 4.53 1.50 8.01
CA GLY A 445 3.68 0.58 8.77
C GLY A 445 2.36 1.22 9.16
N VAL A 446 2.38 2.39 9.80
CA VAL A 446 1.18 3.13 10.23
C VAL A 446 0.35 3.61 9.04
N LYS A 447 0.98 4.09 7.96
CA LYS A 447 0.26 4.41 6.71
C LYS A 447 -0.47 3.20 6.16
N ALA A 448 0.12 2.01 6.25
CA ALA A 448 -0.51 0.78 5.80
C ALA A 448 -1.71 0.40 6.70
N ILE A 449 -1.55 0.32 8.03
CA ILE A 449 -2.63 -0.13 8.95
C ILE A 449 -3.75 0.89 9.17
N THR A 450 -3.56 2.14 8.74
CA THR A 450 -4.63 3.16 8.73
C THR A 450 -5.50 3.10 7.48
N ASP A 451 -5.11 2.33 6.45
CA ASP A 451 -6.00 1.94 5.35
C ASP A 451 -7.12 1.05 5.88
N GLU A 452 -8.36 1.41 5.61
CA GLU A 452 -9.56 0.72 6.12
C GLU A 452 -9.53 -0.80 5.85
N ASN A 453 -8.97 -1.22 4.71
CA ASN A 453 -8.99 -2.62 4.29
C ASN A 453 -7.69 -3.37 4.60
N PHE A 454 -6.69 -2.77 5.26
CA PHE A 454 -5.38 -3.40 5.43
C PHE A 454 -5.45 -4.80 6.06
N PHE A 455 -6.04 -4.93 7.25
CA PHE A 455 -6.12 -6.22 7.95
C PHE A 455 -6.94 -7.24 7.16
N LYS A 456 -8.03 -6.77 6.54
CA LYS A 456 -8.85 -7.57 5.63
C LYS A 456 -8.03 -8.09 4.44
N ASN A 457 -7.23 -7.24 3.82
CA ASN A 457 -6.42 -7.56 2.64
C ASN A 457 -5.28 -8.53 2.99
N VAL A 458 -4.63 -8.36 4.14
CA VAL A 458 -3.63 -9.32 4.64
C VAL A 458 -4.28 -10.69 4.87
N ARG A 459 -5.46 -10.72 5.50
CA ARG A 459 -6.23 -11.95 5.71
C ARG A 459 -6.67 -12.60 4.40
N ASP A 460 -7.26 -11.84 3.49
CA ASP A 460 -7.81 -12.35 2.23
C ASP A 460 -6.71 -12.83 1.28
N SER A 461 -5.57 -12.13 1.21
CA SER A 461 -4.40 -12.61 0.44
C SER A 461 -3.82 -13.90 1.02
N SER A 462 -3.77 -14.02 2.36
CA SER A 462 -3.34 -15.24 3.04
C SER A 462 -4.28 -16.41 2.75
N LYS A 463 -5.60 -16.19 2.84
CA LYS A 463 -6.62 -17.19 2.44
C LYS A 463 -6.53 -17.56 0.97
N GLY A 464 -6.29 -16.60 0.08
CA GLY A 464 -6.06 -16.83 -1.34
C GLY A 464 -4.89 -17.78 -1.58
N ASN A 465 -3.77 -17.57 -0.88
CA ASN A 465 -2.61 -18.47 -0.93
C ASN A 465 -2.90 -19.89 -0.44
N ILE A 466 -3.67 -20.05 0.64
CA ILE A 466 -4.10 -21.37 1.12
C ILE A 466 -5.04 -22.03 0.10
N ASN A 467 -5.97 -21.28 -0.48
CA ASN A 467 -6.94 -21.82 -1.43
C ASN A 467 -6.30 -22.29 -2.75
N ILE A 468 -5.22 -21.63 -3.20
CA ILE A 468 -4.41 -22.08 -4.34
C ILE A 468 -3.72 -23.43 -4.01
N LEU A 469 -3.46 -23.73 -2.73
CA LEU A 469 -2.86 -25.01 -2.30
C LEU A 469 -3.85 -26.15 -2.16
N ASN A 470 -5.14 -25.86 -1.94
CA ASN A 470 -6.17 -26.88 -1.96
C ASN A 470 -6.23 -27.52 -3.37
N THR A 471 -5.76 -28.76 -3.48
CA THR A 471 -5.56 -29.51 -4.74
C THR A 471 -6.83 -29.81 -5.51
N GLY A 472 -8.01 -29.64 -4.89
CA GLY A 472 -9.30 -29.65 -5.60
C GLY A 472 -9.65 -28.37 -6.33
N SER A 473 -8.95 -27.27 -6.05
CA SER A 473 -9.31 -25.93 -6.47
C SER A 473 -8.20 -25.09 -7.13
N SER A 474 -7.21 -25.73 -7.74
CA SER A 474 -5.99 -25.06 -8.24
C SER A 474 -5.78 -25.20 -9.76
N ILE A 475 -4.74 -24.54 -10.29
CA ILE A 475 -4.20 -24.74 -11.65
C ILE A 475 -4.04 -26.23 -11.99
N ASN A 476 -3.70 -27.06 -11.00
CA ASN A 476 -3.49 -28.48 -11.20
C ASN A 476 -4.77 -29.20 -11.64
N SER A 477 -5.96 -28.69 -11.32
CA SER A 477 -7.23 -29.29 -11.75
C SER A 477 -7.32 -29.33 -13.28
N ALA A 478 -7.06 -28.22 -13.98
CA ALA A 478 -7.14 -28.18 -15.43
C ALA A 478 -5.99 -28.96 -16.11
N ILE A 479 -4.78 -28.97 -15.54
CA ILE A 479 -3.68 -29.85 -16.00
C ILE A 479 -4.08 -31.33 -15.85
N ASN A 480 -4.63 -31.72 -14.71
CA ASN A 480 -5.06 -33.09 -14.44
C ASN A 480 -6.22 -33.51 -15.35
N ILE A 481 -7.20 -32.63 -15.61
CA ILE A 481 -8.29 -32.89 -16.57
C ILE A 481 -7.72 -33.13 -17.97
N SER A 482 -6.75 -32.33 -18.42
CA SER A 482 -6.06 -32.55 -19.71
C SER A 482 -5.35 -33.90 -19.79
N ASN A 483 -4.63 -34.27 -18.73
CA ASN A 483 -3.93 -35.55 -18.68
C ASN A 483 -4.91 -36.73 -18.57
N ASP A 484 -6.01 -36.59 -17.81
CA ASP A 484 -7.09 -37.60 -17.74
C ASP A 484 -7.79 -37.77 -19.07
N MET A 485 -8.04 -36.68 -19.81
CA MET A 485 -8.58 -36.74 -21.18
C MET A 485 -7.66 -37.54 -22.09
N SER A 486 -6.36 -37.26 -22.05
CA SER A 486 -5.35 -37.92 -22.88
C SER A 486 -5.24 -39.42 -22.54
N ILE A 487 -5.19 -39.77 -21.26
CA ILE A 487 -5.15 -41.16 -20.79
C ILE A 487 -6.46 -41.90 -21.15
N ASN A 488 -7.64 -41.31 -20.93
CA ASN A 488 -8.91 -41.96 -21.25
C ASN A 488 -9.09 -42.21 -22.75
N LYS A 489 -8.56 -41.33 -23.62
CA LYS A 489 -8.49 -41.60 -25.06
C LYS A 489 -7.67 -42.87 -25.35
N ARG A 490 -6.55 -43.09 -24.65
CA ARG A 490 -5.75 -44.33 -24.81
C ARG A 490 -6.52 -45.56 -24.39
N VAL A 491 -7.19 -45.49 -23.24
CA VAL A 491 -8.03 -46.59 -22.73
C VAL A 491 -9.16 -46.90 -23.73
N ALA A 492 -9.86 -45.89 -24.23
CA ALA A 492 -10.91 -46.09 -25.25
C ALA A 492 -10.33 -46.70 -26.54
N SER A 493 -9.19 -46.23 -27.02
CA SER A 493 -8.56 -46.73 -28.26
C SER A 493 -8.19 -48.22 -28.19
N ILE A 494 -7.74 -48.72 -27.04
CA ILE A 494 -7.37 -50.14 -26.88
C ILE A 494 -8.62 -51.00 -26.72
N ASN A 495 -9.67 -50.47 -26.10
CA ASN A 495 -10.95 -51.16 -25.91
C ASN A 495 -11.86 -51.13 -27.16
N ASN A 496 -11.31 -50.77 -28.32
CA ASN A 496 -12.09 -50.68 -29.54
C ASN A 496 -12.36 -52.09 -30.12
N PRO A 497 -13.63 -52.55 -30.17
CA PRO A 497 -13.98 -53.88 -30.69
C PRO A 497 -13.67 -54.04 -32.19
N TYR A 498 -13.44 -52.96 -32.93
CA TYR A 498 -13.03 -53.04 -34.33
C TYR A 498 -11.58 -53.51 -34.52
N ASN A 499 -10.74 -53.48 -33.47
CA ASN A 499 -9.36 -54.00 -33.54
C ASN A 499 -9.32 -55.54 -33.79
N SER A 500 -10.33 -56.31 -33.36
CA SER A 500 -10.39 -57.79 -33.50
C SER A 500 -10.73 -58.26 -34.91
N VAL A 501 -11.32 -57.39 -35.73
CA VAL A 501 -12.16 -57.82 -36.84
C VAL A 501 -11.33 -58.34 -38.04
N LYS A 502 -10.03 -58.05 -38.11
CA LYS A 502 -9.13 -58.67 -39.11
C LYS A 502 -8.85 -60.16 -38.82
N PHE A 503 -8.58 -60.56 -37.57
CA PHE A 503 -8.23 -61.95 -37.27
C PHE A 503 -9.44 -62.89 -37.37
N ALA A 504 -10.60 -62.45 -36.86
CA ALA A 504 -11.84 -63.21 -36.92
C ALA A 504 -12.41 -63.32 -38.35
N ASN A 505 -12.27 -62.30 -39.20
CA ASN A 505 -12.67 -62.40 -40.61
C ASN A 505 -11.70 -63.24 -41.44
N ILE A 506 -10.40 -63.22 -41.12
CA ILE A 506 -9.44 -64.15 -41.72
C ILE A 506 -9.82 -65.59 -41.35
N LEU A 507 -10.06 -65.90 -40.08
CA LEU A 507 -10.50 -67.24 -39.62
C LEU A 507 -11.88 -67.64 -40.17
N LYS A 508 -12.87 -66.73 -40.25
CA LYS A 508 -14.17 -67.01 -40.92
C LYS A 508 -14.00 -67.28 -42.41
N SER A 509 -13.08 -66.59 -43.07
CA SER A 509 -12.80 -66.79 -44.51
C SER A 509 -12.01 -68.08 -44.79
N THR A 510 -11.21 -68.58 -43.82
CA THR A 510 -10.38 -69.79 -43.99
C THR A 510 -10.98 -71.06 -43.38
N LEU A 511 -11.89 -70.98 -42.39
CA LEU A 511 -12.45 -72.16 -41.71
C LEU A 511 -13.92 -72.47 -42.03
N LEU A 512 -14.67 -71.60 -42.70
CA LEU A 512 -16.13 -71.78 -42.89
C LEU A 512 -16.65 -71.52 -44.32
N ALA A 513 -15.83 -71.82 -45.33
CA ALA A 513 -16.38 -72.21 -46.64
C ALA A 513 -16.88 -73.67 -46.54
N ASN A 514 -18.17 -73.84 -46.22
CA ASN A 514 -18.94 -75.09 -46.05
C ASN A 514 -19.04 -75.65 -44.62
N SER A 515 -20.13 -75.32 -43.90
CA SER A 515 -21.23 -76.24 -43.57
C SER A 515 -22.03 -75.84 -42.32
N ALA A 516 -23.35 -75.97 -42.45
CA ALA A 516 -24.43 -76.20 -41.47
C ALA A 516 -24.48 -75.45 -40.12
N ASN A 517 -25.60 -74.75 -39.91
CA ASN A 517 -26.32 -74.49 -38.65
C ASN A 517 -25.55 -74.75 -37.33
N VAL A 518 -24.99 -73.68 -36.76
CA VAL A 518 -24.66 -73.62 -35.32
C VAL A 518 -25.40 -72.43 -34.70
N ALA A 519 -26.14 -72.75 -33.65
CA ALA A 519 -27.05 -71.88 -32.90
C ALA A 519 -26.37 -70.67 -32.24
N SER A 520 -27.22 -69.70 -31.90
CA SER A 520 -26.93 -68.32 -31.47
C SER A 520 -26.34 -68.16 -30.06
N ASP A 521 -25.33 -68.94 -29.68
CA ASP A 521 -24.70 -68.85 -28.34
C ASP A 521 -23.17 -68.77 -28.37
N ALA A 522 -22.61 -68.33 -29.50
CA ALA A 522 -21.22 -67.92 -29.52
C ALA A 522 -21.06 -66.63 -28.71
N ILE A 523 -20.53 -66.74 -27.49
CA ILE A 523 -19.92 -65.64 -26.76
C ILE A 523 -18.98 -64.95 -27.74
N TYR A 524 -19.39 -63.76 -28.23
CA TYR A 524 -18.51 -62.91 -29.01
C TYR A 524 -17.32 -62.61 -28.10
N ASP A 525 -16.17 -63.20 -28.42
CA ASP A 525 -14.92 -62.86 -27.77
C ASP A 525 -14.65 -61.39 -28.09
N TYR A 526 -14.94 -60.56 -27.10
CA TYR A 526 -15.05 -59.10 -27.18
C TYR A 526 -13.69 -58.43 -27.48
N TYR A 527 -12.60 -59.18 -27.34
CA TYR A 527 -11.25 -58.64 -27.22
C TYR A 527 -10.51 -58.75 -28.55
N GLY A 528 -10.21 -57.60 -29.15
CA GLY A 528 -9.37 -57.51 -30.33
C GLY A 528 -7.88 -57.54 -30.01
N VAL A 529 -7.13 -58.32 -30.77
CA VAL A 529 -5.67 -58.30 -30.77
C VAL A 529 -5.22 -57.06 -31.54
N SER A 530 -4.62 -56.10 -30.84
CA SER A 530 -3.97 -54.94 -31.49
C SER A 530 -2.76 -55.41 -32.30
N SER A 531 -2.54 -54.87 -33.49
CA SER A 531 -1.32 -55.13 -34.28
C SER A 531 -0.12 -54.29 -33.84
N TYR A 532 -0.32 -53.36 -32.90
CA TYR A 532 0.71 -52.45 -32.40
C TYR A 532 0.69 -52.43 -30.87
N ASP A 533 1.81 -52.81 -30.25
CA ASP A 533 1.95 -52.90 -28.79
C ASP A 533 2.42 -51.58 -28.16
N ASN A 534 2.96 -50.65 -28.95
CA ASN A 534 3.55 -49.42 -28.43
C ASN A 534 2.90 -48.18 -29.07
N SER A 535 2.81 -47.11 -28.29
CA SER A 535 2.43 -45.80 -28.82
C SER A 535 3.22 -44.67 -28.19
N VAL A 536 3.41 -43.60 -28.96
CA VAL A 536 3.90 -42.31 -28.49
C VAL A 536 2.88 -41.23 -28.83
N TRP A 537 2.80 -40.21 -27.98
CA TRP A 537 1.83 -39.15 -28.17
C TRP A 537 2.32 -37.80 -27.68
N ALA A 538 1.77 -36.76 -28.30
CA ALA A 538 1.96 -35.38 -27.93
C ALA A 538 0.62 -34.66 -27.91
N ASN A 539 0.32 -34.00 -26.79
CA ASN A 539 -0.93 -33.30 -26.51
C ASN A 539 -0.62 -31.83 -26.21
N THR A 540 -1.37 -30.93 -26.82
CA THR A 540 -1.39 -29.50 -26.51
C THR A 540 -2.73 -29.16 -25.90
N PHE A 541 -2.73 -28.37 -24.83
CA PHE A 541 -3.96 -28.02 -24.12
C PHE A 541 -3.97 -26.58 -23.63
N GLY A 542 -5.18 -26.05 -23.54
CA GLY A 542 -5.49 -24.78 -22.87
C GLY A 542 -6.51 -25.02 -21.76
N GLY A 543 -6.53 -24.13 -20.78
CA GLY A 543 -7.51 -24.19 -19.70
C GLY A 543 -7.72 -22.86 -19.03
N VAL A 544 -8.86 -22.75 -18.35
CA VAL A 544 -9.20 -21.59 -17.52
C VAL A 544 -9.73 -22.07 -16.18
N ASN A 545 -9.31 -21.38 -15.12
CA ASN A 545 -9.77 -21.57 -13.76
C ASN A 545 -10.54 -20.31 -13.37
N ILE A 546 -11.83 -20.44 -13.09
CA ILE A 546 -12.72 -19.33 -12.74
C ILE A 546 -13.11 -19.47 -11.28
N ILE A 547 -12.67 -18.53 -10.44
CA ILE A 547 -12.99 -18.47 -9.01
C ILE A 547 -13.64 -17.12 -8.72
N ASP A 548 -14.93 -17.12 -8.42
CA ASP A 548 -15.71 -15.92 -8.06
C ASP A 548 -15.62 -14.76 -9.07
N GLY A 549 -15.53 -15.09 -10.37
CA GLY A 549 -15.42 -14.12 -11.46
C GLY A 549 -13.99 -13.74 -11.85
N ASN A 550 -12.98 -14.07 -11.03
CA ASN A 550 -11.58 -13.93 -11.39
C ASN A 550 -11.11 -15.16 -12.17
N SER A 551 -10.42 -14.95 -13.28
CA SER A 551 -9.99 -16.02 -14.18
C SER A 551 -8.46 -16.12 -14.23
N GLY A 552 -7.96 -17.35 -14.09
CA GLY A 552 -6.56 -17.69 -14.33
C GLY A 552 -6.45 -18.61 -15.55
N GLY A 553 -5.64 -18.21 -16.53
CA GLY A 553 -5.42 -18.97 -17.75
C GLY A 553 -4.22 -19.90 -17.63
N LEU A 554 -4.26 -21.03 -18.33
CA LEU A 554 -3.11 -21.88 -18.53
C LEU A 554 -3.04 -22.45 -19.94
N TYR A 555 -1.84 -22.78 -20.38
CA TYR A 555 -1.59 -23.56 -21.57
C TYR A 555 -0.37 -24.46 -21.36
N GLY A 556 -0.34 -25.59 -22.06
CA GLY A 556 0.71 -26.57 -21.84
C GLY A 556 0.80 -27.62 -22.92
N ILE A 557 1.86 -28.41 -22.81
CA ILE A 557 2.15 -29.56 -23.67
C ILE A 557 2.42 -30.75 -22.77
N SER A 558 1.80 -31.88 -23.10
CA SER A 558 2.09 -33.19 -22.51
C SER A 558 2.64 -34.11 -23.60
N VAL A 559 3.66 -34.90 -23.27
CA VAL A 559 4.18 -35.97 -24.13
C VAL A 559 4.20 -37.26 -23.34
N GLY A 560 3.93 -38.38 -24.00
CA GLY A 560 3.93 -39.66 -23.33
C GLY A 560 4.17 -40.83 -24.28
N ALA A 561 4.43 -41.97 -23.64
CA ALA A 561 4.61 -43.24 -24.31
C ALA A 561 3.92 -44.32 -23.49
N ASP A 562 3.28 -45.26 -24.16
CA ASP A 562 2.66 -46.41 -23.53
C ASP A 562 2.88 -47.70 -24.29
N ARG A 563 2.77 -48.80 -23.56
CA ARG A 563 2.88 -50.15 -24.07
C ARG A 563 1.75 -51.02 -23.53
N GLN A 564 1.11 -51.73 -24.45
CA GLN A 564 0.24 -52.85 -24.15
C GLN A 564 1.10 -54.10 -23.93
N PHE A 565 1.17 -54.58 -22.69
CA PHE A 565 2.03 -55.73 -22.33
C PHE A 565 1.38 -57.08 -22.67
N ASN A 566 0.05 -57.11 -22.69
CA ASN A 566 -0.78 -58.23 -23.09
C ASN A 566 -2.20 -57.70 -23.38
N ASP A 567 -3.14 -58.60 -23.66
CA ASP A 567 -4.53 -58.23 -23.96
C ASP A 567 -5.28 -57.54 -22.80
N ASN A 568 -4.66 -57.43 -21.61
CA ASN A 568 -5.30 -56.97 -20.39
C ASN A 568 -4.62 -55.75 -19.75
N LEU A 569 -3.36 -55.43 -20.08
CA LEU A 569 -2.58 -54.42 -19.37
C LEU A 569 -1.93 -53.40 -20.32
N LEU A 570 -2.33 -52.14 -20.15
CA LEU A 570 -1.63 -50.96 -20.65
C LEU A 570 -0.82 -50.33 -19.52
N LEU A 571 0.45 -50.01 -19.78
CA LEU A 571 1.25 -49.14 -18.91
C LEU A 571 1.86 -48.02 -19.72
N GLY A 572 1.87 -46.81 -19.15
CA GLY A 572 2.47 -45.65 -19.80
C GLY A 572 3.10 -44.67 -18.84
N VAL A 573 3.93 -43.81 -19.40
CA VAL A 573 4.59 -42.71 -18.72
C VAL A 573 4.38 -41.43 -19.50
N TYR A 574 4.33 -40.29 -18.81
CA TYR A 574 4.20 -38.99 -19.46
C TYR A 574 4.94 -37.91 -18.69
N ALA A 575 5.25 -36.83 -19.41
CA ALA A 575 5.74 -35.58 -18.87
C ALA A 575 4.87 -34.42 -19.40
N THR A 576 4.61 -33.44 -18.55
CA THR A 576 3.82 -32.25 -18.87
C THR A 576 4.57 -31.00 -18.46
N TYR A 577 4.59 -30.02 -19.37
CA TYR A 577 4.93 -28.64 -19.07
C TYR A 577 3.68 -27.77 -19.24
N ALA A 578 3.39 -26.91 -18.27
CA ALA A 578 2.30 -25.94 -18.39
C ALA A 578 2.66 -24.61 -17.74
N ASN A 579 2.44 -23.52 -18.48
CA ASN A 579 2.51 -22.17 -17.95
C ASN A 579 1.10 -21.73 -17.53
N SER A 580 1.01 -21.05 -16.38
CA SER A 580 -0.26 -20.58 -15.85
C SER A 580 -0.09 -19.23 -15.16
N ASN A 581 -1.10 -18.37 -15.32
CA ASN A 581 -1.21 -17.11 -14.60
C ASN A 581 -2.51 -17.12 -13.78
N ILE A 582 -2.41 -16.86 -12.48
CA ILE A 582 -3.55 -16.60 -11.59
C ILE A 582 -3.52 -15.14 -11.21
N LYS A 583 -4.61 -14.44 -11.44
CA LYS A 583 -4.80 -13.07 -10.99
C LYS A 583 -6.06 -12.96 -10.13
N ASP A 584 -5.88 -12.53 -8.89
CA ASP A 584 -6.93 -12.12 -7.96
C ASP A 584 -6.75 -10.63 -7.62
N LYS A 585 -7.69 -10.03 -6.88
CA LYS A 585 -7.69 -8.60 -6.53
C LYS A 585 -6.37 -8.12 -5.88
N LEU A 586 -5.75 -8.98 -5.07
CA LEU A 586 -4.58 -8.64 -4.25
C LEU A 586 -3.34 -9.50 -4.56
N ASN A 587 -3.48 -10.54 -5.38
CA ASN A 587 -2.48 -11.59 -5.53
C ASN A 587 -2.36 -11.95 -7.01
N GLU A 588 -1.15 -11.89 -7.54
CA GLU A 588 -0.82 -12.31 -8.91
C GLU A 588 0.27 -13.39 -8.84
N GLN A 589 0.04 -14.50 -9.53
CA GLN A 589 0.97 -15.63 -9.54
C GLN A 589 1.20 -16.15 -10.95
N GLU A 590 2.46 -16.18 -11.34
CA GLU A 590 2.92 -16.89 -12.53
C GLU A 590 3.57 -18.19 -12.10
N VAL A 591 3.12 -19.30 -12.68
CA VAL A 591 3.62 -20.63 -12.33
C VAL A 591 4.04 -21.40 -13.57
N ASN A 592 5.27 -21.91 -13.56
CA ASN A 592 5.75 -22.91 -14.51
C ASN A 592 5.64 -24.29 -13.88
N ASN A 593 4.77 -25.13 -14.43
CA ASN A 593 4.46 -26.44 -13.91
C ASN A 593 5.17 -27.52 -14.71
N TYR A 594 5.88 -28.39 -14.00
CA TYR A 594 6.57 -29.57 -14.54
C TYR A 594 6.02 -30.81 -13.83
N GLN A 595 5.30 -31.65 -14.56
CA GLN A 595 4.69 -32.88 -14.02
C GLN A 595 5.25 -34.09 -14.74
N ILE A 596 5.53 -35.16 -13.98
CA ILE A 596 5.85 -36.49 -14.51
C ILE A 596 4.89 -37.48 -13.88
N GLY A 597 4.34 -38.38 -14.68
CA GLY A 597 3.43 -39.38 -14.17
C GLY A 597 3.52 -40.71 -14.90
N ILE A 598 2.93 -41.71 -14.25
CA ILE A 598 2.73 -43.05 -14.75
C ILE A 598 1.23 -43.36 -14.73
N TYR A 599 0.77 -44.14 -15.70
CA TYR A 599 -0.62 -44.59 -15.77
C TYR A 599 -0.70 -46.06 -16.16
N SER A 600 -1.79 -46.69 -15.73
CA SER A 600 -2.10 -48.07 -16.06
C SER A 600 -3.58 -48.24 -16.36
N SER A 601 -3.90 -49.11 -17.31
CA SER A 601 -5.25 -49.63 -17.50
C SER A 601 -5.18 -51.14 -17.49
N TYR A 602 -5.86 -51.76 -16.52
CA TYR A 602 -5.91 -53.21 -16.36
C TYR A 602 -7.33 -53.72 -16.51
N ARG A 603 -7.50 -54.76 -17.32
CA ARG A 603 -8.79 -55.39 -17.58
C ARG A 603 -8.81 -56.81 -17.08
N PHE A 604 -9.90 -57.19 -16.44
CA PHE A 604 -10.16 -58.57 -16.04
C PHE A 604 -11.66 -58.82 -16.11
N ASP A 605 -12.06 -59.93 -16.73
CA ASP A 605 -13.45 -60.19 -17.07
C ASP A 605 -14.13 -58.97 -17.73
N SER A 606 -15.30 -58.56 -17.23
CA SER A 606 -16.00 -57.36 -17.65
C SER A 606 -15.62 -56.10 -16.85
N TYR A 607 -14.49 -56.10 -16.14
CA TYR A 607 -14.05 -54.96 -15.32
C TYR A 607 -12.81 -54.28 -15.90
N GLU A 608 -12.73 -52.97 -15.71
CA GLU A 608 -11.59 -52.13 -16.07
C GLU A 608 -11.16 -51.30 -14.86
N ILE A 609 -9.88 -51.40 -14.50
CA ILE A 609 -9.22 -50.55 -13.50
C ILE A 609 -8.30 -49.58 -14.22
N ASN A 610 -8.47 -48.29 -13.96
CA ASN A 610 -7.57 -47.25 -14.44
C ASN A 610 -6.89 -46.58 -13.25
N SER A 611 -5.56 -46.51 -13.28
CA SER A 611 -4.77 -45.90 -12.21
C SER A 611 -3.76 -44.90 -12.77
N LYS A 612 -3.48 -43.84 -12.00
CA LYS A 612 -2.52 -42.78 -12.33
C LYS A 612 -1.78 -42.35 -11.08
N LEU A 613 -0.46 -42.18 -11.17
CA LEU A 613 0.38 -41.60 -10.14
C LEU A 613 1.24 -40.50 -10.77
N TYR A 614 1.36 -39.35 -10.12
CA TYR A 614 2.21 -38.26 -10.61
C TYR A 614 2.90 -37.49 -9.48
N GLY A 615 4.02 -36.87 -9.84
CA GLY A 615 4.69 -35.83 -9.08
C GLY A 615 4.84 -34.58 -9.93
N GLN A 616 4.76 -33.40 -9.31
CA GLN A 616 4.84 -32.13 -10.00
C GLN A 616 5.59 -31.08 -9.18
N ILE A 617 6.34 -30.23 -9.86
CA ILE A 617 6.97 -29.02 -9.31
C ILE A 617 6.37 -27.81 -10.03
N GLY A 618 5.99 -26.79 -9.25
CA GLY A 618 5.47 -25.52 -9.76
C GLY A 618 6.37 -24.37 -9.33
N ASP A 619 7.22 -23.89 -10.23
CA ASP A 619 8.06 -22.72 -10.00
C ASP A 619 7.17 -21.47 -10.01
N THR A 620 6.97 -20.87 -8.84
CA THR A 620 5.99 -19.81 -8.60
C THR A 620 6.69 -18.48 -8.40
N LYS A 621 6.29 -17.47 -9.18
CA LYS A 621 6.52 -16.06 -8.89
C LYS A 621 5.21 -15.48 -8.36
N GLN A 622 5.26 -14.73 -7.27
CA GLN A 622 4.08 -14.21 -6.60
C GLN A 622 4.27 -12.75 -6.23
N ASP A 623 3.28 -11.93 -6.56
CA ASP A 623 3.17 -10.54 -6.17
C ASP A 623 1.88 -10.31 -5.35
N ILE A 624 2.02 -9.72 -4.17
CA ILE A 624 0.90 -9.36 -3.30
C ILE A 624 0.84 -7.85 -3.12
N SER A 625 -0.30 -7.25 -3.46
CA SER A 625 -0.57 -5.83 -3.30
C SER A 625 -1.24 -5.53 -1.95
N LEU A 626 -0.57 -4.74 -1.09
CA LEU A 626 -1.07 -4.33 0.24
C LEU A 626 -0.86 -2.82 0.44
N ALA A 627 -1.95 -2.07 0.65
CA ALA A 627 -1.94 -0.64 0.94
C ALA A 627 -1.04 0.18 -0.03
N GLY A 628 -1.13 -0.12 -1.33
CA GLY A 628 -0.34 0.54 -2.38
C GLY A 628 1.12 0.06 -2.51
N ASN A 629 1.55 -0.93 -1.72
CA ASN A 629 2.86 -1.57 -1.82
C ASN A 629 2.72 -2.95 -2.48
N VAL A 630 3.75 -3.36 -3.23
CA VAL A 630 3.85 -4.71 -3.80
C VAL A 630 4.93 -5.49 -3.05
N ASN A 631 4.56 -6.69 -2.61
CA ASN A 631 5.44 -7.66 -1.99
C ASN A 631 5.64 -8.86 -2.92
N SER A 632 6.85 -9.06 -3.40
CA SER A 632 7.20 -10.10 -4.37
C SER A 632 7.89 -11.29 -3.72
N SER A 633 7.72 -12.49 -4.26
CA SER A 633 8.41 -13.70 -3.78
C SER A 633 8.54 -14.76 -4.87
N ASN A 634 9.57 -15.61 -4.74
CA ASN A 634 9.80 -16.74 -5.62
C ASN A 634 9.97 -18.01 -4.79
N PHE A 635 9.26 -19.08 -5.14
CA PHE A 635 9.36 -20.37 -4.46
C PHE A 635 8.83 -21.51 -5.33
N ASN A 636 9.24 -22.75 -5.02
CA ASN A 636 8.88 -23.92 -5.81
C ASN A 636 7.91 -24.80 -5.02
N ARG A 637 6.67 -24.88 -5.48
CA ARG A 637 5.65 -25.76 -4.89
C ARG A 637 5.85 -27.18 -5.37
N LYS A 638 5.47 -28.15 -4.54
CA LYS A 638 5.50 -29.58 -4.88
C LYS A 638 4.12 -30.17 -4.75
N PHE A 639 3.75 -31.02 -5.69
CA PHE A 639 2.49 -31.75 -5.68
C PHE A 639 2.73 -33.22 -5.97
N ALA A 640 1.89 -34.07 -5.41
CA ALA A 640 1.80 -35.47 -5.79
C ALA A 640 0.34 -35.89 -5.81
N GLY A 641 -0.02 -36.82 -6.69
CA GLY A 641 -1.38 -37.32 -6.73
C GLY A 641 -1.45 -38.75 -7.22
N PHE A 642 -2.40 -39.48 -6.65
CA PHE A 642 -2.75 -40.84 -7.02
C PHE A 642 -4.25 -40.91 -7.28
N SER A 643 -4.64 -41.52 -8.38
CA SER A 643 -6.04 -41.70 -8.78
C SER A 643 -6.24 -43.14 -9.22
N SER A 644 -7.32 -43.79 -8.77
CA SER A 644 -7.70 -45.11 -9.27
C SER A 644 -9.21 -45.24 -9.34
N ASN A 645 -9.73 -45.74 -10.47
CA ASN A 645 -11.15 -46.08 -10.63
C ASN A 645 -11.31 -47.51 -11.16
N ILE A 646 -12.42 -48.14 -10.78
CA ILE A 646 -12.84 -49.46 -11.24
C ILE A 646 -14.28 -49.38 -11.73
N GLY A 647 -14.55 -49.98 -12.89
CA GLY A 647 -15.90 -50.01 -13.45
C GLY A 647 -16.19 -51.29 -14.21
N LYS A 648 -17.46 -51.67 -14.27
CA LYS A 648 -17.95 -52.81 -15.06
C LYS A 648 -18.39 -52.31 -16.44
N ILE A 649 -17.91 -52.94 -17.50
CA ILE A 649 -18.25 -52.63 -18.89
C ILE A 649 -19.51 -53.40 -19.30
N PHE A 650 -20.49 -52.69 -19.84
CA PHE A 650 -21.72 -53.21 -20.42
C PHE A 650 -21.75 -52.90 -21.92
N SER A 651 -21.92 -53.94 -22.73
CA SER A 651 -22.18 -53.80 -24.17
C SER A 651 -23.67 -53.53 -24.38
N VAL A 652 -24.03 -52.31 -24.81
CA VAL A 652 -25.42 -51.95 -25.14
C VAL A 652 -25.76 -52.36 -26.57
N SER A 653 -24.80 -52.17 -27.48
CA SER A 653 -24.80 -52.66 -28.86
C SER A 653 -23.36 -53.02 -29.25
N ASN A 654 -23.14 -53.54 -30.46
CA ASN A 654 -21.80 -53.93 -30.94
C ASN A 654 -20.78 -52.78 -30.97
N ASP A 655 -21.26 -51.54 -30.90
CA ASP A 655 -20.47 -50.31 -31.08
C ASP A 655 -20.71 -49.29 -29.96
N LEU A 656 -21.51 -49.59 -28.93
CA LEU A 656 -21.81 -48.71 -27.79
C LEU A 656 -21.61 -49.44 -26.45
N PHE A 657 -20.79 -48.85 -25.59
CA PHE A 657 -20.41 -49.41 -24.30
C PHE A 657 -20.66 -48.42 -23.17
N LEU A 658 -21.12 -48.92 -22.04
CA LEU A 658 -21.30 -48.16 -20.81
C LEU A 658 -20.44 -48.75 -19.70
N LYS A 659 -19.73 -47.90 -18.95
CA LYS A 659 -18.93 -48.27 -17.79
C LYS A 659 -19.31 -47.39 -16.60
N PRO A 660 -20.29 -47.78 -15.77
CA PRO A 660 -20.39 -47.21 -14.43
C PRO A 660 -19.13 -47.55 -13.64
N PHE A 661 -18.57 -46.56 -12.93
CA PHE A 661 -17.33 -46.72 -12.19
C PHE A 661 -17.37 -45.99 -10.85
N VAL A 662 -16.58 -46.49 -9.90
CA VAL A 662 -16.25 -45.83 -8.64
C VAL A 662 -14.75 -45.67 -8.54
N GLY A 663 -14.29 -44.62 -7.88
CA GLY A 663 -12.86 -44.35 -7.74
C GLY A 663 -12.49 -43.63 -6.46
N ALA A 664 -11.20 -43.61 -6.18
CA ALA A 664 -10.59 -42.89 -5.07
C ALA A 664 -9.38 -42.12 -5.55
N ASN A 665 -9.20 -40.92 -5.03
CA ASN A 665 -8.07 -40.06 -5.34
C ASN A 665 -7.41 -39.55 -4.04
N TYR A 666 -6.08 -39.50 -4.05
CA TYR A 666 -5.27 -38.85 -3.02
C TYR A 666 -4.46 -37.72 -3.65
N TYR A 667 -4.42 -36.58 -2.98
CA TYR A 667 -3.68 -35.41 -3.42
C TYR A 667 -2.85 -34.85 -2.27
N TYR A 668 -1.59 -34.58 -2.56
CA TYR A 668 -0.63 -33.94 -1.65
C TYR A 668 -0.11 -32.65 -2.28
N SER A 669 0.06 -31.62 -1.46
CA SER A 669 0.71 -30.37 -1.85
C SER A 669 1.60 -29.83 -0.73
N TYR A 670 2.66 -29.16 -1.14
CA TYR A 670 3.64 -28.54 -0.25
C TYR A 670 4.11 -27.20 -0.81
N THR A 671 3.99 -26.15 -0.01
CA THR A 671 4.69 -24.87 -0.21
C THR A 671 5.84 -24.78 0.79
N PRO A 672 7.08 -24.55 0.34
CA PRO A 672 8.21 -24.35 1.25
C PRO A 672 8.11 -23.01 1.98
N ASN A 673 8.98 -22.79 2.96
CA ASN A 673 9.15 -21.46 3.53
C ASN A 673 9.61 -20.49 2.43
N TYR A 674 9.09 -19.26 2.43
CA TYR A 674 9.56 -18.21 1.54
C TYR A 674 9.59 -16.86 2.25
N THR A 675 10.38 -15.95 1.71
CA THR A 675 10.47 -14.57 2.21
C THR A 675 10.07 -13.64 1.08
N GLU A 676 9.15 -12.74 1.37
CA GLU A 676 8.76 -11.68 0.45
C GLU A 676 9.81 -10.56 0.47
N SER A 677 9.95 -9.86 -0.65
CA SER A 677 10.66 -8.59 -0.77
C SER A 677 9.67 -7.46 -1.01
N GLY A 678 9.86 -6.32 -0.37
CA GLY A 678 8.95 -5.18 -0.45
C GLY A 678 8.83 -4.45 0.89
N ALA A 679 8.14 -3.31 0.88
CA ALA A 679 8.03 -2.42 2.04
C ALA A 679 7.25 -3.05 3.22
N LEU A 680 6.35 -3.99 2.93
CA LEU A 680 5.54 -4.71 3.92
C LEU A 680 5.83 -6.21 3.89
N SER A 681 7.08 -6.57 3.59
CA SER A 681 7.51 -7.95 3.39
C SER A 681 7.30 -8.84 4.62
N ARG A 682 7.00 -10.10 4.35
CA ARG A 682 6.75 -11.15 5.34
C ARG A 682 7.64 -12.36 5.12
N LYS A 683 7.95 -13.06 6.21
CA LYS A 683 8.42 -14.45 6.16
C LYS A 683 7.23 -15.36 6.33
N VAL A 684 7.02 -16.25 5.36
CA VAL A 684 5.91 -17.19 5.34
C VAL A 684 6.45 -18.58 5.60
N ARG A 685 5.85 -19.27 6.57
CA ARG A 685 6.21 -20.63 6.93
C ARG A 685 5.68 -21.62 5.90
N SER A 686 6.37 -22.75 5.76
CA SER A 686 5.91 -23.86 4.93
C SER A 686 4.51 -24.32 5.33
N ASN A 687 3.75 -24.75 4.33
CA ASN A 687 2.38 -25.22 4.48
C ASN A 687 2.18 -26.50 3.63
N THR A 688 1.51 -27.50 4.20
CA THR A 688 1.10 -28.74 3.54
C THR A 688 -0.42 -28.85 3.44
N ASN A 689 -0.91 -29.51 2.40
CA ASN A 689 -2.30 -29.94 2.34
C ASN A 689 -2.43 -31.39 1.84
N ASN A 690 -3.29 -32.15 2.51
CA ASN A 690 -3.61 -33.55 2.22
C ASN A 690 -5.10 -33.71 1.98
N SER A 691 -5.46 -34.28 0.82
CA SER A 691 -6.85 -34.45 0.44
C SER A 691 -7.12 -35.86 -0.09
N VAL A 692 -8.27 -36.42 0.28
CA VAL A 692 -8.79 -37.68 -0.27
C VAL A 692 -10.19 -37.42 -0.80
N SER A 693 -10.44 -37.86 -2.03
CA SER A 693 -11.77 -37.82 -2.65
C SER A 693 -12.23 -39.19 -3.13
N LEU A 694 -13.54 -39.36 -3.18
CA LEU A 694 -14.21 -40.50 -3.81
C LEU A 694 -14.97 -40.01 -5.04
N GLU A 695 -14.99 -40.79 -6.10
CA GLU A 695 -15.73 -40.48 -7.32
C GLU A 695 -16.70 -41.59 -7.72
N LEU A 696 -17.82 -41.17 -8.31
CA LEU A 696 -18.81 -42.02 -8.95
C LEU A 696 -19.07 -41.43 -10.34
N GLY A 697 -19.00 -42.26 -11.38
CA GLY A 697 -19.24 -41.79 -12.74
C GLY A 697 -19.79 -42.86 -13.66
N LEU A 698 -20.14 -42.42 -14.87
CA LEU A 698 -20.60 -43.26 -15.96
C LEU A 698 -19.85 -42.84 -17.21
N GLU A 699 -19.08 -43.75 -17.78
CA GLU A 699 -18.39 -43.53 -19.05
C GLU A 699 -19.14 -44.23 -20.18
N SER A 700 -19.49 -43.49 -21.22
CA SER A 700 -20.06 -44.03 -22.46
C SER A 700 -19.02 -43.97 -23.56
N ARG A 701 -18.86 -45.04 -24.34
CA ARG A 701 -17.95 -45.14 -25.49
C ARG A 701 -18.73 -45.58 -26.71
N LYS A 702 -18.74 -44.76 -27.76
CA LYS A 702 -19.29 -45.11 -29.07
C LYS A 702 -18.13 -45.26 -30.05
N TYR A 703 -18.03 -46.42 -30.70
CA TYR A 703 -17.03 -46.69 -31.72
C TYR A 703 -17.66 -46.59 -33.10
N PHE A 704 -16.96 -45.97 -34.05
CA PHE A 704 -17.42 -45.81 -35.44
C PHE A 704 -16.57 -46.63 -36.41
N SER A 705 -15.30 -46.85 -36.09
CA SER A 705 -14.35 -47.66 -36.86
C SER A 705 -13.18 -48.09 -35.96
N GLN A 706 -12.19 -48.80 -36.51
CA GLN A 706 -10.95 -49.21 -35.81
C GLN A 706 -10.20 -48.04 -35.16
N ASP A 707 -10.27 -46.86 -35.78
CA ASP A 707 -9.53 -45.67 -35.36
C ASP A 707 -10.47 -44.45 -35.30
N SER A 708 -11.74 -44.64 -34.92
CA SER A 708 -12.67 -43.54 -34.70
C SER A 708 -13.64 -43.87 -33.59
N TYR A 709 -13.67 -43.04 -32.55
CA TYR A 709 -14.55 -43.20 -31.40
C TYR A 709 -14.86 -41.86 -30.73
N LEU A 710 -15.93 -41.86 -29.95
CA LEU A 710 -16.33 -40.79 -29.04
C LEU A 710 -16.55 -41.40 -27.66
N PHE A 711 -16.06 -40.74 -26.61
CA PHE A 711 -16.42 -41.06 -25.24
C PHE A 711 -16.91 -39.83 -24.48
N ILE A 712 -17.81 -40.07 -23.54
CA ILE A 712 -18.41 -39.07 -22.65
C ILE A 712 -18.42 -39.66 -21.23
N ALA A 713 -17.88 -38.92 -20.26
CA ALA A 713 -17.74 -39.37 -18.89
C ALA A 713 -18.19 -38.28 -17.89
N PRO A 714 -19.50 -38.18 -17.57
CA PRO A 714 -19.95 -37.49 -16.37
C PRO A 714 -19.50 -38.22 -15.10
N LYS A 715 -19.05 -37.45 -14.10
CA LYS A 715 -18.75 -37.97 -12.75
C LYS A 715 -18.99 -36.93 -11.66
N ILE A 716 -19.21 -37.41 -10.44
CA ILE A 716 -19.26 -36.61 -9.22
C ILE A 716 -18.07 -37.01 -8.36
N GLU A 717 -17.32 -36.03 -7.85
CA GLU A 717 -16.18 -36.21 -6.95
C GLU A 717 -16.48 -35.54 -5.61
N GLN A 718 -16.40 -36.29 -4.51
CA GLN A 718 -16.61 -35.83 -3.15
C GLN A 718 -15.32 -35.94 -2.34
N TYR A 719 -14.82 -34.82 -1.81
CA TYR A 719 -13.72 -34.84 -0.85
C TYR A 719 -14.22 -35.34 0.50
N ILE A 720 -13.56 -36.36 1.05
CA ILE A 720 -13.88 -36.94 2.36
C ILE A 720 -12.84 -36.55 3.42
N ILE A 721 -11.62 -36.23 2.98
CA ILE A 721 -10.53 -35.66 3.77
C ILE A 721 -10.04 -34.43 3.02
N ASN A 722 -9.92 -33.32 3.74
CA ASN A 722 -9.22 -32.13 3.29
C ASN A 722 -8.60 -31.51 4.54
N ASN A 723 -7.28 -31.59 4.68
CA ASN A 723 -6.57 -31.13 5.86
C ASN A 723 -5.34 -30.34 5.41
N GLY A 724 -5.43 -29.02 5.53
CA GLY A 724 -4.37 -28.08 5.21
C GLY A 724 -3.84 -27.38 6.45
N ASP A 725 -2.56 -27.05 6.49
CA ASP A 725 -2.02 -26.23 7.58
C ASP A 725 -2.57 -24.81 7.49
N ASP A 726 -2.64 -24.13 8.64
CA ASP A 726 -2.89 -22.70 8.69
C ASP A 726 -1.78 -21.91 7.97
N TYR A 727 -2.14 -20.75 7.42
CA TYR A 727 -1.15 -19.81 6.92
C TYR A 727 -0.48 -19.11 8.10
N ILE A 728 0.83 -19.33 8.25
CA ILE A 728 1.61 -18.68 9.31
C ILE A 728 2.67 -17.79 8.69
N ALA A 729 2.68 -16.52 9.10
CA ALA A 729 3.67 -15.56 8.67
C ALA A 729 4.03 -14.57 9.78
N ASN A 730 5.17 -13.90 9.61
CA ASN A 730 5.55 -12.74 10.41
C ASN A 730 6.12 -11.66 9.50
N PHE A 731 5.89 -10.39 9.84
CA PHE A 731 6.57 -9.29 9.15
C PHE A 731 8.08 -9.36 9.37
N MET A 732 8.85 -8.84 8.41
CA MET A 732 10.31 -8.87 8.48
C MET A 732 10.84 -8.28 9.79
N GLY A 733 11.81 -8.95 10.41
CA GLY A 733 12.38 -8.56 11.71
C GLY A 733 11.50 -8.81 12.94
N SER A 734 10.25 -9.26 12.78
CA SER A 734 9.36 -9.58 13.90
C SER A 734 9.57 -10.98 14.44
N ASN A 735 9.55 -11.12 15.76
CA ASN A 735 9.52 -12.42 16.46
C ASN A 735 8.09 -12.91 16.76
N THR A 736 7.08 -12.13 16.38
CA THR A 736 5.67 -12.48 16.57
C THR A 736 5.06 -12.92 15.24
N ALA A 737 4.58 -14.15 15.17
CA ALA A 737 3.88 -14.68 14.00
C ALA A 737 2.36 -14.52 14.17
N PHE A 738 1.67 -14.35 13.04
CA PHE A 738 0.22 -14.44 12.96
C PHE A 738 -0.18 -15.68 12.16
N SER A 739 -1.32 -16.27 12.53
CA SER A 739 -1.92 -17.42 11.87
C SER A 739 -3.26 -17.03 11.26
N ILE A 740 -3.51 -17.43 10.02
CA ILE A 740 -4.79 -17.30 9.34
C ILE A 740 -5.29 -18.71 9.05
N LYS A 741 -6.45 -19.03 9.63
CA LYS A 741 -6.98 -20.40 9.59
C LYS A 741 -7.35 -20.80 8.17
N GLY A 742 -6.92 -22.00 7.76
CA GLY A 742 -7.38 -22.63 6.52
C GLY A 742 -8.86 -23.03 6.56
N ASP A 743 -9.48 -23.26 5.40
CA ASP A 743 -10.81 -23.86 5.32
C ASP A 743 -10.69 -25.35 4.94
N ASP A 744 -10.94 -26.22 5.91
CA ASP A 744 -10.93 -27.69 5.75
C ASP A 744 -12.25 -28.24 5.16
N LYS A 745 -13.07 -27.37 4.55
CA LYS A 745 -14.33 -27.78 3.93
C LYS A 745 -14.14 -28.89 2.91
N LYS A 746 -15.02 -29.88 3.04
CA LYS A 746 -15.17 -31.00 2.12
C LYS A 746 -15.97 -30.55 0.90
N LYS A 747 -15.29 -30.42 -0.24
CA LYS A 747 -15.87 -29.96 -1.50
C LYS A 747 -16.51 -31.10 -2.29
N THR A 748 -17.54 -30.77 -3.07
CA THR A 748 -18.18 -31.68 -4.02
C THR A 748 -18.12 -31.06 -5.40
N TYR A 749 -17.62 -31.80 -6.39
CA TYR A 749 -17.52 -31.34 -7.77
C TYR A 749 -18.32 -32.24 -8.72
N GLY A 750 -19.00 -31.63 -9.67
CA GLY A 750 -19.49 -32.29 -10.87
C GLY A 750 -18.46 -32.13 -11.97
N GLN A 751 -18.21 -33.19 -12.73
CA GLN A 751 -17.25 -33.19 -13.82
C GLN A 751 -17.87 -33.81 -15.07
N LEU A 752 -17.48 -33.30 -16.23
CA LEU A 752 -17.85 -33.84 -17.53
C LEU A 752 -16.62 -33.83 -18.42
N ILE A 753 -16.26 -35.00 -18.94
CA ILE A 753 -15.19 -35.15 -19.92
C ILE A 753 -15.79 -35.68 -21.21
N ILE A 754 -15.43 -35.06 -22.33
CA ILE A 754 -15.80 -35.50 -23.68
C ILE A 754 -14.51 -35.59 -24.49
N GLY A 755 -14.31 -36.69 -25.19
CA GLY A 755 -13.16 -36.82 -26.08
C GLY A 755 -13.44 -37.78 -27.21
N GLY A 756 -12.71 -37.60 -28.31
CA GLY A 756 -12.85 -38.45 -29.48
C GLY A 756 -11.58 -38.48 -30.32
N ASN A 757 -11.58 -39.42 -31.24
CA ASN A 757 -10.46 -39.76 -32.10
C ASN A 757 -10.91 -39.79 -33.56
N VAL A 758 -10.07 -39.26 -34.44
CA VAL A 758 -10.19 -39.38 -35.90
C VAL A 758 -8.87 -39.92 -36.45
N ALA A 759 -8.93 -41.06 -37.12
CA ALA A 759 -7.79 -41.66 -37.81
C ALA A 759 -7.30 -40.76 -38.96
N LEU A 760 -5.99 -40.55 -39.05
CA LEU A 760 -5.38 -40.05 -40.27
C LEU A 760 -4.90 -41.21 -41.15
N ASN A 761 -4.36 -42.26 -40.54
CA ASN A 761 -4.03 -43.56 -41.14
C ASN A 761 -3.89 -44.64 -40.04
N ASP A 762 -3.52 -45.86 -40.43
CA ASP A 762 -3.37 -47.03 -39.54
C ASP A 762 -2.39 -46.85 -38.36
N ARG A 763 -1.51 -45.84 -38.40
CA ARG A 763 -0.51 -45.56 -37.34
C ARG A 763 -0.69 -44.20 -36.68
N LEU A 764 -1.25 -43.22 -37.40
CA LEU A 764 -1.33 -41.83 -36.98
C LEU A 764 -2.80 -41.42 -36.75
N SER A 765 -3.09 -40.85 -35.59
CA SER A 765 -4.43 -40.33 -35.29
C SER A 765 -4.41 -38.95 -34.64
N LEU A 766 -5.47 -38.19 -34.90
CA LEU A 766 -5.74 -36.91 -34.25
C LEU A 766 -6.84 -37.08 -33.20
N ASP A 767 -6.59 -36.55 -32.02
CA ASP A 767 -7.37 -36.75 -30.82
C ASP A 767 -7.82 -35.39 -30.27
N ALA A 768 -9.11 -35.18 -29.99
CA ALA A 768 -9.62 -33.91 -29.44
C ALA A 768 -10.47 -34.16 -28.19
N GLY A 769 -10.47 -33.21 -27.26
CA GLY A 769 -11.24 -33.34 -26.02
C GLY A 769 -11.52 -32.02 -25.32
N VAL A 770 -12.60 -32.02 -24.55
CA VAL A 770 -13.00 -30.93 -23.65
C VAL A 770 -13.43 -31.51 -22.31
N GLY A 771 -13.05 -30.83 -21.23
CA GLY A 771 -13.35 -31.22 -19.86
C GLY A 771 -13.77 -30.04 -19.03
N ALA A 772 -14.76 -30.25 -18.16
CA ALA A 772 -15.25 -29.27 -17.21
C ALA A 772 -15.35 -29.88 -15.81
N LYS A 773 -15.01 -29.09 -14.78
CA LYS A 773 -15.19 -29.40 -13.35
C LYS A 773 -15.80 -28.20 -12.65
N GLN A 774 -16.96 -28.40 -12.02
CA GLN A 774 -17.76 -27.36 -11.38
C GLN A 774 -18.01 -27.71 -9.92
N ILE A 775 -17.80 -26.76 -9.00
CA ILE A 775 -18.19 -26.97 -7.60
C ILE A 775 -19.72 -27.00 -7.48
N LEU A 776 -20.21 -28.03 -6.80
CA LEU A 776 -21.64 -28.25 -6.52
C LEU A 776 -21.97 -27.93 -5.05
N ALA A 777 -21.09 -28.31 -4.13
CA ALA A 777 -21.26 -28.09 -2.69
C ALA A 777 -19.91 -27.90 -1.97
N GLY A 778 -19.95 -27.39 -0.74
CA GLY A 778 -18.76 -27.14 0.06
C GLY A 778 -17.98 -25.88 -0.31
N LYS A 779 -18.68 -24.84 -0.82
CA LYS A 779 -18.06 -23.55 -1.19
C LYS A 779 -17.32 -22.91 -0.01
N VAL A 780 -16.11 -22.41 -0.27
CA VAL A 780 -15.31 -21.59 0.65
C VAL A 780 -15.67 -20.13 0.42
N ASP A 781 -16.02 -19.40 1.48
CA ASP A 781 -16.41 -17.98 1.41
C ASP A 781 -17.48 -17.66 0.33
N SER A 782 -18.42 -18.58 0.10
CA SER A 782 -19.49 -18.50 -0.92
C SER A 782 -19.02 -18.42 -2.39
N LYS A 783 -17.73 -18.63 -2.65
CA LYS A 783 -17.15 -18.56 -3.99
C LYS A 783 -17.52 -19.76 -4.86
N ASN A 784 -17.86 -19.49 -6.11
CA ASN A 784 -18.01 -20.52 -7.15
C ASN A 784 -16.65 -20.83 -7.78
N GLU A 785 -16.45 -22.08 -8.13
CA GLU A 785 -15.24 -22.60 -8.76
C GLU A 785 -15.60 -23.41 -10.02
N THR A 786 -14.99 -23.04 -11.15
CA THR A 786 -15.17 -23.72 -12.44
C THR A 786 -13.80 -23.91 -13.10
N TYR A 787 -13.50 -25.11 -13.54
CA TYR A 787 -12.27 -25.45 -14.26
C TYR A 787 -12.65 -26.00 -15.62
N LEU A 788 -12.08 -25.42 -16.68
CA LEU A 788 -12.30 -25.87 -18.06
C LEU A 788 -10.95 -26.19 -18.68
N SER A 789 -10.90 -27.25 -19.48
CA SER A 789 -9.74 -27.58 -20.30
C SER A 789 -10.18 -28.10 -21.67
N GLY A 790 -9.45 -27.71 -22.70
CA GLY A 790 -9.58 -28.27 -24.05
C GLY A 790 -8.21 -28.72 -24.55
N ASN A 791 -8.18 -29.83 -25.30
CA ASN A 791 -6.94 -30.40 -25.79
C ASN A 791 -7.02 -30.96 -27.22
N ILE A 792 -5.88 -30.92 -27.90
CA ILE A 792 -5.64 -31.54 -29.21
C ILE A 792 -4.37 -32.37 -29.11
N GLU A 793 -4.42 -33.59 -29.63
CA GLU A 793 -3.38 -34.58 -29.44
C GLU A 793 -3.10 -35.33 -30.75
N VAL A 794 -1.83 -35.67 -30.95
CA VAL A 794 -1.37 -36.53 -32.04
C VAL A 794 -0.78 -37.79 -31.41
N LYS A 795 -1.20 -38.95 -31.93
CA LYS A 795 -0.73 -40.28 -31.50
C LYS A 795 -0.11 -41.01 -32.67
N TYR A 796 1.01 -41.68 -32.43
CA TYR A 796 1.66 -42.61 -33.36
C TYR A 796 1.81 -44.00 -32.72
N LYS A 797 1.26 -45.04 -33.38
CA LYS A 797 1.32 -46.45 -32.97
C LYS A 797 2.40 -47.20 -33.78
N PHE A 798 3.17 -48.09 -33.15
CA PHE A 798 4.22 -48.88 -33.81
C PHE A 798 4.54 -50.24 -33.16
#